data_AF-A0A8H6QJL3-F1
#
_entry.id   AF-A0A8H6QJL3-F1
#
_cell.length_a   1.000
_cell.length_b   1.000
_cell.length_c   1.000
_cell.angle_alpha   90.00
_cell.angle_beta   90.00
_cell.angle_gamma   90.00
#
_symmetry.space_group_name_H-M   'P 1'
#
loop_
_entity.id
_entity.type
_entity.pdbx_description
1 polymer ?
#
loop_
_entity_poly.entity_id
_entity_poly.type
_entity_poly.pdbx_seq_one_letter_code
_entity_poly.pdbx_strand_id
1 'polypeptide(L)'
;MEQVDGKEIQECTLLHQPNVSGKEIEDTMTVVPRSIGLGVNRDYDLDRKVPDALREIYQNWKEAIIREHRIPLEDFIPYIVKTNDRNEIMIVVERKNIPRQLEENQPEPKVLGYIRFVISQGKAEFINFGSSFDDQCLNLGHTTKTEDNRLKGLQVAALVLCRENHHLKISGNGCHWNFGFNAQANLYCRATPSKAKREMSTEGKPSKLCADIHEDVAVTIGHKGKPLSLEDFQAWLRDTVDLHETPGRIRTPSGDLLLDQYYQDRLYLKGIRVLQPVFEPRQAFRFGYNLAWGTVGRDRQPLMNVKEIMACIHSIWESAIEQAGDVVLPQYLEIFQANPPPADVRGAGHLVSESTAKKMWESLTHDSTGAGVFYCLDSRRNDDDPIIRSELKKEPGTLPDPLWKIFRKYGLVRYPKEELYKILQTSEMVGLPETVFAHSVAHTLRALLCLDPRTERTNIVFVRCVSDVVDMAYRAEQDTLYIHEKWLRPHSSCYGPEQLAIPAPDAFVWQHTVEDLYHRLLAIILTHHKLHCMPRNIQVAPKDEGSLTVSFYTGHSLLYVEQYGAYVYYLVALHRLDCNVMIDNLAYDNTIDNCACPRKAVSLASRTATFSGLDGGPWTPTVVRMQGRDNIAGDGSCAPTLKALDGELIGIPPRAVSLLPSATTSHAFIDDDCDAIPSSHPLQSESSHAAANVATERTVANAASVPPKLSKVTPVQL
;
A
#
# COMPACT_ATOMS: atom_id res chain seq x y z
N MET A 1 54.73 33.99 -26.57
CA MET A 1 53.94 32.85 -26.08
C MET A 1 52.77 33.41 -25.28
N GLU A 2 51.91 34.25 -25.88
CA GLU A 2 50.92 33.94 -26.95
C GLU A 2 49.73 33.18 -26.33
N GLN A 3 48.49 33.71 -26.20
CA GLN A 3 47.73 34.68 -27.03
C GLN A 3 47.47 34.06 -28.43
N VAL A 4 46.24 33.93 -28.94
CA VAL A 4 45.27 34.98 -29.34
C VAL A 4 43.87 34.33 -29.53
N ASP A 5 42.79 35.09 -29.25
CA ASP A 5 41.38 35.07 -29.71
C ASP A 5 40.62 33.74 -30.02
N GLY A 6 39.27 33.68 -30.01
CA GLY A 6 38.26 34.70 -29.69
C GLY A 6 37.18 34.81 -30.77
N LYS A 7 35.93 35.15 -30.36
CA LYS A 7 34.74 35.35 -31.22
C LYS A 7 34.25 34.07 -31.96
N GLU A 8 33.05 34.02 -32.55
CA GLU A 8 32.08 35.09 -32.84
C GLU A 8 30.62 34.68 -32.57
N ILE A 9 29.77 35.67 -32.25
CA ILE A 9 28.31 35.57 -32.33
C ILE A 9 27.90 36.11 -33.70
N GLN A 10 27.09 35.37 -34.45
CA GLN A 10 26.54 35.81 -35.74
C GLN A 10 25.10 35.29 -35.83
N GLU A 11 24.08 36.12 -35.61
CA GLU A 11 23.51 37.03 -36.61
C GLU A 11 23.12 36.34 -37.92
N CYS A 12 22.03 35.58 -37.88
CA CYS A 12 21.30 35.18 -39.08
C CYS A 12 20.78 36.43 -39.80
N THR A 13 21.53 36.88 -40.80
CA THR A 13 21.32 38.13 -41.53
C THR A 13 19.98 38.14 -42.29
N LEU A 14 19.27 39.26 -42.20
CA LEU A 14 18.08 39.57 -43.01
C LEU A 14 18.45 39.67 -44.50
N LEU A 15 18.25 38.58 -45.26
CA LEU A 15 18.23 38.65 -46.72
C LEU A 15 16.83 39.01 -47.23
N HIS A 16 16.78 39.90 -48.21
CA HIS A 16 15.55 40.58 -48.63
C HIS A 16 14.49 39.67 -49.23
N GLN A 17 13.23 39.95 -48.89
CA GLN A 17 12.08 39.59 -49.71
C GLN A 17 12.15 40.32 -51.06
N PRO A 18 12.00 39.63 -52.20
CA PRO A 18 11.51 40.29 -53.40
C PRO A 18 10.00 40.52 -53.22
N ASN A 19 9.61 41.79 -53.06
CA ASN A 19 8.19 42.17 -53.03
C ASN A 19 7.51 41.78 -54.37
N VAL A 20 6.62 40.79 -54.33
CA VAL A 20 5.70 40.50 -55.43
C VAL A 20 4.28 40.78 -54.96
N SER A 21 3.72 41.85 -55.52
CA SER A 21 2.33 42.28 -55.48
C SER A 21 1.33 41.17 -55.18
N GLY A 22 0.43 41.42 -54.23
CA GLY A 22 -0.74 40.57 -54.03
C GLY A 22 -1.55 40.42 -55.31
N LYS A 23 -1.97 39.18 -55.56
CA LYS A 23 -3.21 38.85 -56.27
C LYS A 23 -3.92 37.79 -55.45
N GLU A 24 -5.23 37.96 -55.31
CA GLU A 24 -6.11 36.87 -54.91
C GLU A 24 -6.02 35.81 -56.01
N ILE A 25 -5.40 34.68 -55.69
CA ILE A 25 -5.47 33.47 -56.49
C ILE A 25 -6.35 32.52 -55.71
N GLU A 26 -7.51 32.23 -56.28
CA GLU A 26 -8.46 31.23 -55.80
C GLU A 26 -7.83 29.84 -56.03
N ASP A 27 -6.87 29.49 -55.16
CA ASP A 27 -5.92 28.39 -55.36
C ASP A 27 -6.60 27.03 -55.19
N THR A 28 -7.35 26.68 -56.25
CA THR A 28 -8.08 25.44 -56.42
C THR A 28 -7.05 24.33 -56.64
N MET A 29 -6.43 23.87 -55.54
CA MET A 29 -5.38 22.86 -55.56
C MET A 29 -5.79 21.68 -56.44
N THR A 30 -5.18 21.59 -57.62
CA THR A 30 -5.39 20.49 -58.56
C THR A 30 -4.66 19.26 -58.04
N VAL A 31 -5.23 18.59 -57.03
CA VAL A 31 -4.63 17.41 -56.42
C VAL A 31 -4.42 16.35 -57.51
N VAL A 32 -3.16 16.03 -57.79
CA VAL A 32 -2.82 14.99 -58.77
C VAL A 32 -3.03 13.63 -58.11
N PRO A 33 -3.66 12.64 -58.77
CA PRO A 33 -3.79 11.29 -58.25
C PRO A 33 -2.41 10.70 -57.87
N ARG A 34 -2.20 10.46 -56.58
CA ARG A 34 -0.90 10.03 -56.03
C ARG A 34 -0.98 8.73 -55.26
N SER A 35 0.10 7.96 -55.28
CA SER A 35 0.21 6.67 -54.60
C SER A 35 1.36 6.75 -53.58
N ILE A 36 1.07 6.52 -52.31
CA ILE A 36 2.01 6.58 -51.20
C ILE A 36 2.23 5.15 -50.70
N GLY A 37 3.48 4.66 -50.70
CA GLY A 37 3.84 3.40 -50.07
C GLY A 37 4.01 3.59 -48.56
N LEU A 38 3.32 2.79 -47.76
CA LEU A 38 3.28 2.97 -46.29
C LEU A 38 4.34 2.13 -45.55
N GLY A 39 5.22 1.43 -46.25
CA GLY A 39 6.38 0.72 -45.69
C GLY A 39 6.08 -0.53 -44.84
N VAL A 40 4.80 -0.85 -44.60
CA VAL A 40 4.37 -2.03 -43.81
C VAL A 40 3.99 -3.18 -44.74
N ASN A 41 4.47 -4.39 -44.45
CA ASN A 41 4.12 -5.61 -45.19
C ASN A 41 2.85 -6.27 -44.62
N ARG A 42 2.08 -6.98 -45.46
CA ARG A 42 0.83 -7.70 -45.10
C ARG A 42 0.97 -8.58 -43.86
N ASP A 43 2.11 -9.24 -43.70
CA ASP A 43 2.34 -10.25 -42.67
C ASP A 43 2.87 -9.65 -41.35
N TYR A 44 2.88 -8.32 -41.23
CA TYR A 44 3.14 -7.63 -39.98
C TYR A 44 1.96 -7.77 -39.00
N ASP A 45 2.25 -8.03 -37.72
CA ASP A 45 1.26 -8.05 -36.61
C ASP A 45 0.02 -8.92 -36.93
N LEU A 46 0.26 -10.23 -37.13
CA LEU A 46 -0.75 -11.20 -37.56
C LEU A 46 -1.86 -11.43 -36.53
N ASP A 47 -1.58 -11.26 -35.25
CA ASP A 47 -2.53 -11.52 -34.15
C ASP A 47 -3.68 -10.49 -34.09
N ARG A 48 -3.53 -9.33 -34.74
CA ARG A 48 -4.59 -8.31 -34.84
C ARG A 48 -5.72 -8.72 -35.77
N LYS A 49 -6.94 -8.55 -35.27
CA LYS A 49 -8.23 -8.88 -35.90
C LYS A 49 -9.04 -7.63 -36.25
N VAL A 50 -10.11 -7.80 -37.01
CA VAL A 50 -10.97 -6.70 -37.49
C VAL A 50 -11.48 -5.76 -36.38
N PRO A 51 -11.91 -6.24 -35.18
CA PRO A 51 -12.28 -5.36 -34.07
C PRO A 51 -11.17 -4.40 -33.62
N ASP A 52 -9.91 -4.77 -33.84
CA ASP A 52 -8.74 -4.00 -33.43
C ASP A 52 -8.51 -2.84 -34.40
N ALA A 53 -8.82 -3.03 -35.68
CA ALA A 53 -8.82 -1.96 -36.68
C ALA A 53 -9.95 -0.96 -36.43
N LEU A 54 -11.14 -1.44 -36.04
CA LEU A 54 -12.26 -0.57 -35.64
C LEU A 54 -11.89 0.27 -34.41
N ARG A 55 -11.19 -0.31 -33.43
CA ARG A 55 -10.64 0.41 -32.26
C ARG A 55 -9.66 1.51 -32.65
N GLU A 56 -8.67 1.24 -33.50
CA GLU A 56 -7.69 2.25 -33.94
C GLU A 56 -8.38 3.40 -34.73
N ILE A 57 -9.37 3.08 -35.57
CA ILE A 57 -10.19 4.08 -36.28
C ILE A 57 -11.03 4.91 -35.29
N TYR A 58 -11.64 4.26 -34.29
CA TYR A 58 -12.39 4.92 -33.23
C TYR A 58 -11.53 5.89 -32.39
N GLN A 59 -10.28 5.53 -32.08
CA GLN A 59 -9.37 6.43 -31.37
C GLN A 59 -9.07 7.69 -32.19
N ASN A 60 -8.79 7.53 -33.49
CA ASN A 60 -8.58 8.66 -34.39
C ASN A 60 -9.86 9.54 -34.53
N TRP A 61 -11.03 8.90 -34.63
CA TRP A 61 -12.34 9.57 -34.66
C TRP A 61 -12.58 10.42 -33.40
N LYS A 62 -12.50 9.81 -32.22
CA LYS A 62 -12.65 10.45 -30.89
C LYS A 62 -11.66 11.59 -30.69
N GLU A 63 -10.37 11.35 -30.93
CA GLU A 63 -9.32 12.34 -30.70
C GLU A 63 -9.45 13.57 -31.61
N ALA A 64 -9.87 13.39 -32.85
CA ALA A 64 -10.10 14.51 -33.76
C ALA A 64 -11.36 15.31 -33.36
N ILE A 65 -12.47 14.68 -32.95
CA ILE A 65 -13.64 15.42 -32.41
C ILE A 65 -13.22 16.28 -31.21
N ILE A 66 -12.49 15.68 -30.26
CA ILE A 66 -12.01 16.36 -29.04
C ILE A 66 -11.13 17.57 -29.39
N ARG A 67 -10.20 17.41 -30.35
CA ARG A 67 -9.25 18.45 -30.77
C ARG A 67 -9.91 19.58 -31.57
N GLU A 68 -10.63 19.27 -32.65
CA GLU A 68 -11.16 20.30 -33.55
C GLU A 68 -12.29 21.09 -32.89
N HIS A 69 -13.18 20.41 -32.14
CA HIS A 69 -14.27 21.08 -31.42
C HIS A 69 -13.89 21.56 -30.02
N ARG A 70 -12.62 21.34 -29.60
CA ARG A 70 -12.04 21.77 -28.31
C ARG A 70 -12.91 21.43 -27.09
N ILE A 71 -13.51 20.23 -27.08
CA ILE A 71 -14.31 19.76 -25.95
C ILE A 71 -13.42 19.03 -24.93
N PRO A 72 -13.67 19.18 -23.61
CA PRO A 72 -13.08 18.32 -22.59
C PRO A 72 -13.32 16.82 -22.88
N LEU A 73 -12.40 15.97 -22.43
CA LEU A 73 -12.56 14.51 -22.52
C LEU A 73 -13.81 14.02 -21.75
N GLU A 74 -14.16 14.72 -20.68
CA GLU A 74 -15.32 14.47 -19.83
C GLU A 74 -16.65 14.76 -20.55
N ASP A 75 -16.67 15.75 -21.43
CA ASP A 75 -17.82 16.14 -22.27
C ASP A 75 -17.96 15.28 -23.54
N PHE A 76 -17.01 14.39 -23.81
CA PHE A 76 -17.14 13.40 -24.88
C PHE A 76 -18.17 12.33 -24.46
N ILE A 77 -19.43 12.53 -24.85
CA ILE A 77 -20.56 11.64 -24.55
C ILE A 77 -21.21 11.15 -25.86
N PRO A 78 -20.62 10.13 -26.52
CA PRO A 78 -21.32 9.41 -27.58
C PRO A 78 -22.52 8.64 -26.99
N TYR A 79 -23.58 8.51 -27.77
CA TYR A 79 -24.79 7.74 -27.40
C TYR A 79 -25.38 7.06 -28.63
N ILE A 80 -26.05 5.92 -28.43
CA ILE A 80 -26.73 5.17 -29.50
C ILE A 80 -28.10 5.81 -29.76
N VAL A 81 -28.34 6.21 -31.00
CA VAL A 81 -29.65 6.69 -31.45
C VAL A 81 -30.57 5.49 -31.66
N LYS A 82 -31.69 5.44 -30.94
CA LYS A 82 -32.72 4.40 -31.08
C LYS A 82 -33.54 4.64 -32.35
N THR A 83 -33.05 4.14 -33.49
CA THR A 83 -33.77 4.16 -34.77
C THR A 83 -34.90 3.12 -34.79
N ASN A 84 -36.02 3.46 -35.44
CA ASN A 84 -37.09 2.50 -35.72
C ASN A 84 -36.67 1.45 -36.76
N ASP A 85 -35.65 1.75 -37.57
CA ASP A 85 -35.02 0.76 -38.46
C ASP A 85 -34.07 -0.14 -37.66
N ARG A 86 -34.34 -1.45 -37.67
CA ARG A 86 -33.50 -2.51 -37.08
C ARG A 86 -32.27 -2.84 -37.94
N ASN A 87 -32.18 -2.30 -39.16
CA ASN A 87 -31.06 -2.52 -40.10
C ASN A 87 -29.87 -1.55 -39.87
N GLU A 88 -29.97 -0.62 -38.93
CA GLU A 88 -28.96 0.40 -38.68
C GLU A 88 -28.59 0.50 -37.20
N ILE A 89 -27.29 0.66 -36.93
CA ILE A 89 -26.78 1.09 -35.62
C ILE A 89 -26.13 2.44 -35.83
N MET A 90 -26.66 3.49 -35.19
CA MET A 90 -26.13 4.85 -35.28
C MET A 90 -25.72 5.35 -33.89
N ILE A 91 -24.50 5.87 -33.79
CA ILE A 91 -23.91 6.49 -32.59
C ILE A 91 -23.60 7.94 -32.94
N VAL A 92 -23.96 8.88 -32.08
CA VAL A 92 -23.80 10.33 -32.33
C VAL A 92 -23.07 10.99 -31.15
N VAL A 93 -22.26 12.00 -31.44
CA VAL A 93 -21.70 12.94 -30.44
C VAL A 93 -22.25 14.33 -30.74
N GLU A 94 -22.87 14.95 -29.74
CA GLU A 94 -23.43 16.30 -29.80
C GLU A 94 -22.73 17.24 -28.80
N ARG A 95 -22.59 18.52 -29.15
CA ARG A 95 -22.25 19.55 -28.16
C ARG A 95 -23.49 19.88 -27.33
N LYS A 96 -23.53 19.39 -26.09
CA LYS A 96 -24.53 19.75 -25.09
C LYS A 96 -24.17 21.09 -24.41
N ASN A 97 -25.20 21.83 -23.98
CA ASN A 97 -25.16 22.98 -23.07
C ASN A 97 -24.09 24.06 -23.30
N ILE A 98 -24.41 25.05 -24.14
CA ILE A 98 -24.08 26.45 -23.82
C ILE A 98 -25.39 27.11 -23.37
N PRO A 99 -25.47 27.74 -22.18
CA PRO A 99 -26.64 28.54 -21.81
C PRO A 99 -26.74 29.76 -22.72
N ARG A 100 -27.61 29.71 -23.72
CA ARG A 100 -28.00 30.90 -24.49
C ARG A 100 -28.94 31.75 -23.64
N GLN A 101 -28.75 33.07 -23.69
CA GLN A 101 -29.79 34.00 -23.25
C GLN A 101 -31.00 33.90 -24.18
N LEU A 102 -32.17 34.28 -23.68
CA LEU A 102 -33.46 33.99 -24.27
C LEU A 102 -33.75 34.87 -25.50
N GLU A 103 -33.34 34.41 -26.68
CA GLU A 103 -33.85 34.88 -27.96
C GLU A 103 -34.41 33.71 -28.77
N GLU A 104 -35.56 33.93 -29.40
CA GLU A 104 -36.35 32.87 -30.04
C GLU A 104 -35.86 32.54 -31.46
N ASN A 105 -36.22 31.35 -31.93
CA ASN A 105 -35.84 30.69 -33.20
C ASN A 105 -34.49 29.92 -33.16
N GLN A 106 -34.56 28.65 -33.55
CA GLN A 106 -33.58 27.59 -33.24
C GLN A 106 -32.29 27.65 -34.10
N PRO A 107 -31.23 26.90 -33.74
CA PRO A 107 -31.16 25.50 -34.20
C PRO A 107 -30.90 24.45 -33.10
N GLU A 108 -31.00 23.17 -33.51
CA GLU A 108 -30.73 21.93 -32.77
C GLU A 108 -29.31 21.81 -32.16
N PRO A 109 -29.06 20.86 -31.23
CA PRO A 109 -27.71 20.53 -30.79
C PRO A 109 -26.76 20.26 -31.97
N LYS A 110 -25.60 20.91 -31.99
CA LYS A 110 -24.62 20.70 -33.05
C LYS A 110 -23.98 19.31 -32.90
N VAL A 111 -24.33 18.40 -33.79
CA VAL A 111 -23.63 17.13 -33.99
C VAL A 111 -22.19 17.41 -34.40
N LEU A 112 -21.23 16.79 -33.71
CA LEU A 112 -19.79 16.94 -33.94
C LEU A 112 -19.23 15.80 -34.79
N GLY A 113 -19.89 14.63 -34.74
CA GLY A 113 -19.57 13.46 -35.55
C GLY A 113 -20.54 12.31 -35.27
N TYR A 114 -20.51 11.28 -36.13
CA TYR A 114 -21.29 10.06 -35.95
C TYR A 114 -20.52 8.80 -36.37
N ILE A 115 -20.93 7.66 -35.85
CA ILE A 115 -20.57 6.32 -36.33
C ILE A 115 -21.85 5.61 -36.76
N ARG A 116 -21.86 4.99 -37.93
CA ARG A 116 -23.04 4.36 -38.52
C ARG A 116 -22.68 3.00 -39.10
N PHE A 117 -23.45 1.98 -38.76
CA PHE A 117 -23.31 0.63 -39.31
C PHE A 117 -24.61 0.15 -39.92
N VAL A 118 -24.59 -0.12 -41.23
CA VAL A 118 -25.74 -0.64 -41.98
C VAL A 118 -25.59 -2.16 -42.09
N ILE A 119 -26.42 -2.89 -41.35
CA ILE A 119 -26.28 -4.33 -41.10
C ILE A 119 -26.39 -5.12 -42.41
N SER A 120 -27.41 -4.87 -43.24
CA SER A 120 -27.61 -5.54 -44.53
C SER A 120 -26.52 -5.30 -45.56
N GLN A 121 -25.68 -4.28 -45.36
CA GLN A 121 -24.55 -3.95 -46.25
C GLN A 121 -23.19 -4.36 -45.66
N GLY A 122 -23.12 -4.72 -44.37
CA GLY A 122 -21.86 -4.85 -43.64
C GLY A 122 -20.96 -3.62 -43.81
N LYS A 123 -21.56 -2.42 -43.75
CA LYS A 123 -20.89 -1.15 -44.07
C LYS A 123 -20.82 -0.28 -42.82
N ALA A 124 -19.60 0.11 -42.42
CA ALA A 124 -19.37 1.08 -41.36
C ALA A 124 -18.94 2.44 -41.94
N GLU A 125 -19.43 3.52 -41.35
CA GLU A 125 -19.07 4.91 -41.63
C GLU A 125 -18.71 5.60 -40.30
N PHE A 126 -17.57 6.27 -40.22
CA PHE A 126 -17.15 7.10 -39.09
C PHE A 126 -16.91 8.51 -39.62
N ILE A 127 -17.64 9.51 -39.13
CA ILE A 127 -17.62 10.88 -39.67
C ILE A 127 -17.33 11.89 -38.56
N ASN A 128 -16.42 12.82 -38.86
CA ASN A 128 -16.12 14.00 -38.06
C ASN A 128 -16.47 15.25 -38.85
N PHE A 129 -17.39 16.06 -38.33
CA PHE A 129 -17.83 17.29 -38.98
C PHE A 129 -16.84 18.43 -38.72
N GLY A 130 -16.59 19.28 -39.73
CA GLY A 130 -15.67 20.43 -39.62
C GLY A 130 -14.25 20.01 -39.25
N SER A 131 -13.69 19.04 -39.99
CA SER A 131 -12.39 18.43 -39.73
C SER A 131 -11.61 18.25 -41.02
N SER A 132 -10.32 18.59 -41.02
CA SER A 132 -9.42 18.39 -42.16
C SER A 132 -8.58 17.12 -42.00
N PHE A 133 -8.30 16.42 -43.10
CA PHE A 133 -7.37 15.30 -43.14
C PHE A 133 -5.97 15.79 -43.56
N ASP A 134 -5.00 15.84 -42.65
CA ASP A 134 -3.60 16.15 -43.05
C ASP A 134 -2.96 14.90 -43.68
N ASP A 135 -2.47 15.04 -44.91
CA ASP A 135 -1.80 13.98 -45.65
C ASP A 135 -0.46 13.56 -44.98
N GLN A 136 0.11 14.41 -44.11
CA GLN A 136 1.22 14.01 -43.23
C GLN A 136 0.85 12.86 -42.30
N CYS A 137 -0.43 12.64 -41.99
CA CYS A 137 -0.89 11.48 -41.22
C CYS A 137 -0.60 10.13 -41.90
N LEU A 138 -0.17 10.12 -43.17
CA LEU A 138 0.23 8.92 -43.91
C LEU A 138 1.73 8.85 -44.22
N ASN A 139 2.52 9.89 -43.92
CA ASN A 139 3.94 9.94 -44.28
C ASN A 139 4.84 9.25 -43.25
N LEU A 140 5.87 8.55 -43.74
CA LEU A 140 6.99 8.04 -42.96
C LEU A 140 8.28 8.48 -43.66
N GLY A 141 9.21 9.14 -42.95
CA GLY A 141 10.48 9.57 -43.57
C GLY A 141 11.48 10.28 -42.66
N HIS A 142 11.05 11.21 -41.79
CA HIS A 142 11.98 12.06 -41.04
C HIS A 142 11.77 12.10 -39.53
N THR A 143 12.93 12.14 -38.84
CA THR A 143 13.20 12.60 -37.46
C THR A 143 12.51 11.93 -36.26
N THR A 144 13.37 11.26 -35.46
CA THR A 144 13.31 11.05 -34.00
C THR A 144 12.14 10.28 -33.37
N LYS A 145 12.47 9.53 -32.30
CA LYS A 145 11.51 8.78 -31.47
C LYS A 145 10.87 9.72 -30.43
N THR A 146 10.13 10.72 -30.88
CA THR A 146 9.52 11.76 -30.03
C THR A 146 7.99 11.72 -30.10
N GLU A 147 7.41 11.10 -29.06
CA GLU A 147 6.05 11.24 -28.53
C GLU A 147 4.82 10.94 -29.42
N ASP A 148 4.81 11.27 -30.71
CA ASP A 148 3.58 11.23 -31.51
C ASP A 148 3.25 9.83 -32.09
N ASN A 149 2.67 8.97 -31.25
CA ASN A 149 2.27 7.60 -31.62
C ASN A 149 1.09 7.51 -32.61
N ARG A 150 0.39 8.63 -32.85
CA ARG A 150 -0.96 8.66 -33.46
C ARG A 150 -1.01 8.06 -34.87
N LEU A 151 0.02 8.35 -35.67
CA LEU A 151 0.05 8.03 -37.10
C LEU A 151 0.19 6.53 -37.41
N LYS A 152 0.54 5.70 -36.42
CA LYS A 152 0.61 4.23 -36.58
C LYS A 152 -0.77 3.57 -36.53
N GLY A 153 -1.70 4.09 -35.73
CA GLY A 153 -3.00 3.44 -35.50
C GLY A 153 -3.80 3.26 -36.79
N LEU A 154 -3.90 4.33 -37.59
CA LEU A 154 -4.60 4.31 -38.88
C LEU A 154 -3.93 3.40 -39.92
N GLN A 155 -2.59 3.35 -39.94
CA GLN A 155 -1.83 2.43 -40.80
C GLN A 155 -2.08 0.96 -40.42
N VAL A 156 -2.11 0.64 -39.13
CA VAL A 156 -2.41 -0.72 -38.64
C VAL A 156 -3.89 -1.09 -38.88
N ALA A 157 -4.82 -0.15 -38.76
CA ALA A 157 -6.21 -0.38 -39.14
C ALA A 157 -6.35 -0.72 -40.64
N ALA A 158 -5.69 0.06 -41.50
CA ALA A 158 -5.64 -0.18 -42.94
C ALA A 158 -5.00 -1.54 -43.26
N LEU A 159 -3.88 -1.88 -42.62
CA LEU A 159 -3.21 -3.18 -42.76
C LEU A 159 -4.15 -4.35 -42.48
N VAL A 160 -4.80 -4.35 -41.32
CA VAL A 160 -5.65 -5.45 -40.85
C VAL A 160 -6.92 -5.57 -41.70
N LEU A 161 -7.58 -4.44 -42.03
CA LEU A 161 -8.77 -4.45 -42.90
C LEU A 161 -8.43 -4.94 -44.30
N CYS A 162 -7.35 -4.46 -44.92
CA CYS A 162 -6.92 -4.93 -46.22
C CYS A 162 -6.44 -6.39 -46.19
N ARG A 163 -5.79 -6.86 -45.11
CA ARG A 163 -5.38 -8.28 -44.95
C ARG A 163 -6.58 -9.21 -45.00
N GLU A 164 -7.66 -8.81 -44.35
CA GLU A 164 -8.97 -9.46 -44.29
C GLU A 164 -9.89 -9.14 -45.48
N ASN A 165 -9.40 -8.47 -46.53
CA ASN A 165 -10.14 -8.13 -47.74
C ASN A 165 -11.36 -7.18 -47.54
N HIS A 166 -11.39 -6.42 -46.44
CA HIS A 166 -12.33 -5.31 -46.24
C HIS A 166 -11.79 -4.03 -46.90
N HIS A 167 -12.57 -3.38 -47.77
CA HIS A 167 -12.14 -2.12 -48.39
C HIS A 167 -12.25 -0.95 -47.40
N LEU A 168 -11.10 -0.37 -47.03
CA LEU A 168 -11.01 0.90 -46.31
C LEU A 168 -10.92 2.08 -47.30
N LYS A 169 -11.77 3.08 -47.09
CA LYS A 169 -11.73 4.38 -47.76
C LYS A 169 -11.69 5.49 -46.70
N ILE A 170 -10.94 6.56 -46.95
CA ILE A 170 -11.07 7.84 -46.23
C ILE A 170 -11.44 8.92 -47.25
N SER A 171 -12.34 9.81 -46.88
CA SER A 171 -12.77 10.95 -47.70
C SER A 171 -12.60 12.23 -46.88
N GLY A 172 -12.05 13.28 -47.49
CA GLY A 172 -11.78 14.58 -46.86
C GLY A 172 -10.87 15.43 -47.74
N ASN A 173 -10.81 16.75 -47.48
CA ASN A 173 -10.06 17.75 -48.27
C ASN A 173 -10.32 17.67 -49.79
N GLY A 174 -11.54 17.37 -50.22
CA GLY A 174 -11.87 17.18 -51.64
C GLY A 174 -11.36 15.87 -52.26
N CYS A 175 -10.83 14.94 -51.46
CA CYS A 175 -10.15 13.73 -51.94
C CYS A 175 -10.71 12.41 -51.38
N HIS A 176 -10.39 11.32 -52.09
CA HIS A 176 -10.67 9.93 -51.74
C HIS A 176 -9.35 9.15 -51.63
N TRP A 177 -9.07 8.67 -50.44
CA TRP A 177 -7.91 7.84 -50.08
C TRP A 177 -8.36 6.38 -49.98
N ASN A 178 -7.73 5.48 -50.75
CA ASN A 178 -8.11 4.07 -50.83
C ASN A 178 -6.87 3.21 -50.56
N PHE A 179 -7.00 2.19 -49.72
CA PHE A 179 -5.89 1.38 -49.23
C PHE A 179 -5.86 -0.02 -49.86
N GLY A 180 -4.68 -0.61 -49.97
CA GLY A 180 -4.49 -1.98 -50.47
C GLY A 180 -3.03 -2.43 -50.46
N PHE A 181 -2.76 -3.62 -51.00
CA PHE A 181 -1.40 -4.16 -51.14
C PHE A 181 -0.91 -4.07 -52.58
N ASN A 182 0.37 -3.74 -52.76
CA ASN A 182 1.04 -3.81 -54.06
C ASN A 182 1.47 -5.25 -54.38
N ALA A 183 2.12 -5.45 -55.54
CA ALA A 183 2.60 -6.76 -55.98
C ALA A 183 3.64 -7.41 -55.04
N GLN A 184 4.27 -6.61 -54.17
CA GLN A 184 5.24 -7.04 -53.16
C GLN A 184 4.61 -7.23 -51.77
N ALA A 185 3.27 -7.33 -51.69
CA ALA A 185 2.49 -7.44 -50.46
C ALA A 185 2.70 -6.29 -49.45
N ASN A 186 3.22 -5.14 -49.90
CA ASN A 186 3.41 -3.96 -49.07
C ASN A 186 2.19 -3.03 -49.18
N LEU A 187 1.76 -2.50 -48.04
CA LEU A 187 0.60 -1.62 -47.92
C LEU A 187 0.87 -0.28 -48.61
N TYR A 188 -0.09 0.18 -49.40
CA TYR A 188 -0.08 1.50 -50.03
C TYR A 188 -1.43 2.20 -49.86
N CYS A 189 -1.42 3.52 -49.99
CA CYS A 189 -2.63 4.31 -50.13
C CYS A 189 -2.61 5.05 -51.48
N ARG A 190 -3.76 5.16 -52.14
CA ARG A 190 -3.94 5.97 -53.35
C ARG A 190 -4.95 7.09 -53.09
N ALA A 191 -4.47 8.33 -53.21
CA ALA A 191 -5.28 9.53 -53.27
C ALA A 191 -5.87 9.70 -54.67
N THR A 192 -7.13 10.10 -54.73
CA THR A 192 -7.85 10.44 -55.97
C THR A 192 -8.76 11.63 -55.70
N PRO A 193 -8.80 12.67 -56.56
CA PRO A 193 -9.73 13.78 -56.41
C PRO A 193 -11.18 13.32 -56.44
N SER A 194 -12.03 14.01 -55.67
CA SER A 194 -13.47 13.90 -55.79
C SER A 194 -13.95 14.41 -57.16
N LYS A 195 -15.10 13.90 -57.60
CA LYS A 195 -15.90 14.48 -58.69
C LYS A 195 -17.17 15.17 -58.18
N ALA A 196 -17.38 15.22 -56.86
CA ALA A 196 -18.39 16.08 -56.27
C ALA A 196 -18.06 17.54 -56.60
N LYS A 197 -19.08 18.33 -56.90
CA LYS A 197 -18.96 19.78 -56.89
C LYS A 197 -19.10 20.24 -55.45
N ARG A 198 -18.38 21.29 -55.06
CA ARG A 198 -18.64 22.01 -53.81
C ARG A 198 -20.00 22.69 -53.94
N GLU A 199 -21.01 22.20 -53.23
CA GLU A 199 -22.34 22.79 -53.24
C GLU A 199 -22.35 23.99 -52.28
N MET A 200 -22.44 25.21 -52.83
CA MET A 200 -22.67 26.39 -52.01
C MET A 200 -24.04 26.26 -51.35
N SER A 201 -24.06 26.01 -50.04
CA SER A 201 -25.28 25.76 -49.28
C SER A 201 -26.26 26.92 -49.40
N THR A 202 -27.40 26.68 -50.06
CA THR A 202 -28.55 27.58 -50.02
C THR A 202 -29.28 27.42 -48.69
N GLU A 203 -29.52 28.53 -47.99
CA GLU A 203 -30.13 28.56 -46.66
C GLU A 203 -31.51 27.89 -46.62
N GLY A 204 -31.88 27.33 -45.47
CA GLY A 204 -33.27 26.97 -45.15
C GLY A 204 -33.71 25.52 -45.36
N LYS A 205 -32.81 24.56 -45.57
CA LYS A 205 -33.12 23.12 -45.45
C LYS A 205 -32.25 22.45 -44.39
N PRO A 206 -32.81 21.62 -43.49
CA PRO A 206 -32.01 20.83 -42.57
C PRO A 206 -31.18 19.80 -43.35
N SER A 207 -29.85 19.90 -43.26
CA SER A 207 -28.94 18.99 -43.95
C SER A 207 -29.11 17.57 -43.41
N LYS A 208 -29.49 16.65 -44.29
CA LYS A 208 -29.48 15.22 -44.03
C LYS A 208 -28.07 14.80 -43.60
N LEU A 209 -27.91 14.18 -42.43
CA LEU A 209 -26.62 13.76 -41.88
C LEU A 209 -25.78 12.99 -42.92
N CYS A 210 -24.79 13.70 -43.47
CA CYS A 210 -23.95 13.27 -44.57
C CYS A 210 -22.74 14.23 -44.62
N ALA A 211 -21.54 13.71 -44.85
CA ALA A 211 -20.33 14.52 -44.88
C ALA A 211 -20.18 15.31 -46.20
N ASP A 212 -19.81 16.59 -46.12
CA ASP A 212 -19.14 17.25 -47.23
C ASP A 212 -17.66 16.83 -47.25
N ILE A 213 -17.24 16.26 -48.36
CA ILE A 213 -15.84 15.89 -48.62
C ILE A 213 -14.86 17.06 -48.56
N HIS A 214 -15.32 18.31 -48.69
CA HIS A 214 -14.49 19.50 -48.61
C HIS A 214 -14.27 20.00 -47.17
N GLU A 215 -15.16 19.67 -46.23
CA GLU A 215 -15.19 20.28 -44.88
C GLU A 215 -15.17 19.26 -43.73
N ASP A 216 -15.40 17.97 -44.03
CA ASP A 216 -15.47 16.87 -43.07
C ASP A 216 -14.49 15.72 -43.40
N VAL A 217 -14.18 14.89 -42.41
CA VAL A 217 -13.49 13.60 -42.62
C VAL A 217 -14.46 12.44 -42.44
N ALA A 218 -14.59 11.60 -43.46
CA ALA A 218 -15.42 10.38 -43.44
C ALA A 218 -14.59 9.13 -43.77
N VAL A 219 -14.48 8.22 -42.80
CA VAL A 219 -13.88 6.88 -42.95
C VAL A 219 -14.99 5.88 -43.29
N THR A 220 -14.81 5.04 -44.31
CA THR A 220 -15.80 4.04 -44.75
C THR A 220 -15.16 2.66 -44.88
N ILE A 221 -15.82 1.64 -44.35
CA ILE A 221 -15.39 0.24 -44.35
C ILE A 221 -16.48 -0.64 -44.99
N GLY A 222 -16.08 -1.67 -45.74
CA GLY A 222 -16.99 -2.74 -46.19
C GLY A 222 -17.83 -2.43 -47.44
N HIS A 223 -17.85 -1.18 -47.92
CA HIS A 223 -18.55 -0.77 -49.15
C HIS A 223 -18.07 -1.50 -50.44
N LYS A 224 -16.89 -2.13 -50.41
CA LYS A 224 -16.36 -3.02 -51.45
C LYS A 224 -15.56 -4.15 -50.79
N GLY A 225 -15.32 -5.24 -51.53
CA GLY A 225 -14.64 -6.42 -50.99
C GLY A 225 -15.55 -7.20 -50.05
N LYS A 226 -14.97 -7.77 -48.99
CA LYS A 226 -15.68 -8.47 -47.91
C LYS A 226 -16.50 -7.45 -47.07
N PRO A 227 -17.82 -7.61 -46.91
CA PRO A 227 -18.60 -6.82 -45.96
C PRO A 227 -18.08 -7.02 -44.52
N LEU A 228 -18.12 -5.99 -43.69
CA LEU A 228 -17.81 -6.09 -42.26
C LEU A 228 -18.92 -6.89 -41.55
N SER A 229 -18.56 -7.87 -40.72
CA SER A 229 -19.55 -8.67 -40.01
C SER A 229 -20.18 -7.89 -38.85
N LEU A 230 -21.44 -8.18 -38.55
CA LEU A 230 -22.11 -7.67 -37.35
C LEU A 230 -21.42 -8.17 -36.07
N GLU A 231 -20.83 -9.37 -36.09
CA GLU A 231 -20.12 -9.95 -34.95
C GLU A 231 -18.83 -9.19 -34.62
N ASP A 232 -18.00 -8.86 -35.62
CA ASP A 232 -16.80 -8.03 -35.46
C ASP A 232 -17.14 -6.64 -34.94
N PHE A 233 -18.19 -6.03 -35.50
CA PHE A 233 -18.66 -4.70 -35.10
C PHE A 233 -19.17 -4.72 -33.65
N GLN A 234 -20.00 -5.69 -33.27
CA GLN A 234 -20.46 -5.85 -31.89
C GLN A 234 -19.34 -6.24 -30.91
N ALA A 235 -18.33 -6.99 -31.35
CA ALA A 235 -17.16 -7.30 -30.53
C ALA A 235 -16.35 -6.05 -30.20
N TRP A 236 -16.04 -5.22 -31.20
CA TRP A 236 -15.40 -3.93 -31.01
C TRP A 236 -16.23 -3.01 -30.10
N LEU A 237 -17.55 -2.93 -30.30
CA LEU A 237 -18.43 -2.17 -29.42
C LEU A 237 -18.27 -2.64 -27.97
N ARG A 238 -18.44 -3.93 -27.66
CA ARG A 238 -18.39 -4.49 -26.29
C ARG A 238 -17.10 -4.16 -25.52
N ASP A 239 -15.97 -4.02 -26.22
CA ASP A 239 -14.67 -3.67 -25.63
C ASP A 239 -14.38 -2.14 -25.60
N THR A 240 -15.35 -1.30 -25.98
CA THR A 240 -15.25 0.17 -25.98
C THR A 240 -16.32 0.78 -25.05
N VAL A 241 -15.97 1.03 -23.77
CA VAL A 241 -16.91 1.45 -22.71
C VAL A 241 -17.50 2.85 -22.89
N ASP A 242 -16.89 3.70 -23.72
CA ASP A 242 -17.51 4.98 -24.11
C ASP A 242 -18.83 4.80 -24.86
N LEU A 243 -18.97 3.73 -25.65
CA LEU A 243 -20.03 3.56 -26.65
C LEU A 243 -21.30 2.91 -26.10
N HIS A 244 -21.38 2.68 -24.78
CA HIS A 244 -22.54 2.11 -24.11
C HIS A 244 -23.12 3.08 -23.09
N GLU A 245 -24.45 3.11 -23.00
CA GLU A 245 -25.11 3.53 -21.77
C GLU A 245 -24.64 2.60 -20.65
N THR A 246 -24.07 3.19 -19.60
CA THR A 246 -23.36 2.49 -18.52
C THR A 246 -24.03 2.85 -17.18
N PRO A 247 -25.10 2.14 -16.77
CA PRO A 247 -25.76 2.37 -15.49
C PRO A 247 -24.76 2.27 -14.34
N GLY A 248 -24.81 3.23 -13.40
CA GLY A 248 -23.87 3.27 -12.28
C GLY A 248 -22.42 3.63 -12.64
N ARG A 249 -22.13 4.13 -13.86
CA ARG A 249 -20.85 4.77 -14.17
C ARG A 249 -20.76 6.14 -13.49
N ILE A 250 -19.70 6.35 -12.72
CA ILE A 250 -19.39 7.63 -12.07
C ILE A 250 -18.12 8.18 -12.72
N ARG A 251 -18.23 9.37 -13.34
CA ARG A 251 -17.13 10.03 -14.05
C ARG A 251 -16.28 10.85 -13.08
N THR A 252 -14.97 10.83 -13.23
CA THR A 252 -14.05 11.65 -12.41
C THR A 252 -12.88 12.18 -13.26
N PRO A 253 -12.17 13.24 -12.83
CA PRO A 253 -11.00 13.75 -13.53
C PRO A 253 -9.84 12.74 -13.67
N SER A 254 -9.82 11.68 -12.85
CA SER A 254 -8.84 10.58 -12.96
C SER A 254 -9.29 9.46 -13.91
N GLY A 255 -10.60 9.36 -14.20
CA GLY A 255 -11.21 8.26 -14.93
C GLY A 255 -12.60 7.90 -14.42
N ASP A 256 -13.20 6.83 -14.93
CA ASP A 256 -14.52 6.36 -14.51
C ASP A 256 -14.44 5.18 -13.54
N LEU A 257 -15.35 5.17 -12.56
CA LEU A 257 -15.71 4.00 -11.76
C LEU A 257 -16.95 3.32 -12.38
N LEU A 258 -16.90 2.00 -12.57
CA LEU A 258 -17.95 1.21 -13.21
C LEU A 258 -18.53 0.21 -12.19
N LEU A 259 -19.70 0.54 -11.63
CA LEU A 259 -20.28 -0.21 -10.51
C LEU A 259 -21.09 -1.45 -10.91
N ASP A 260 -21.58 -1.53 -12.15
CA ASP A 260 -22.33 -2.70 -12.64
C ASP A 260 -21.43 -3.95 -12.73
N GLN A 261 -21.94 -5.07 -12.21
CA GLN A 261 -21.23 -6.36 -12.14
C GLN A 261 -20.69 -6.85 -13.50
N TYR A 262 -21.31 -6.45 -14.62
CA TYR A 262 -20.80 -6.73 -15.95
C TYR A 262 -19.34 -6.27 -16.13
N TYR A 263 -18.94 -5.16 -15.49
CA TYR A 263 -17.60 -4.57 -15.58
C TYR A 263 -16.61 -5.08 -14.53
N GLN A 264 -16.99 -6.04 -13.67
CA GLN A 264 -16.09 -6.69 -12.73
C GLN A 264 -14.81 -7.21 -13.44
N ASP A 265 -13.64 -6.95 -12.83
CA ASP A 265 -12.30 -7.25 -13.37
C ASP A 265 -11.97 -6.64 -14.75
N ARG A 266 -12.70 -5.61 -15.19
CA ARG A 266 -12.43 -4.93 -16.47
C ARG A 266 -11.74 -3.59 -16.25
N LEU A 267 -10.46 -3.54 -16.61
CA LEU A 267 -9.73 -2.30 -16.81
C LEU A 267 -9.92 -1.80 -18.24
N TYR A 268 -10.21 -0.51 -18.36
CA TYR A 268 -10.24 0.27 -19.59
C TYR A 268 -9.24 1.44 -19.46
N LEU A 269 -8.73 1.92 -20.58
CA LEU A 269 -7.86 3.09 -20.68
C LEU A 269 -8.36 3.96 -21.84
N LYS A 270 -8.71 5.22 -21.53
CA LYS A 270 -9.27 6.21 -22.47
C LYS A 270 -10.55 5.76 -23.21
N GLY A 271 -11.31 4.84 -22.60
CA GLY A 271 -12.57 4.29 -23.11
C GLY A 271 -12.45 2.89 -23.74
N ILE A 272 -11.26 2.28 -23.72
CA ILE A 272 -10.92 1.06 -24.46
C ILE A 272 -10.40 -0.02 -23.53
N ARG A 273 -10.88 -1.26 -23.69
CA ARG A 273 -10.57 -2.36 -22.79
C ARG A 273 -9.11 -2.82 -22.89
N VAL A 274 -8.48 -2.97 -21.74
CA VAL A 274 -7.22 -3.69 -21.54
C VAL A 274 -7.54 -5.19 -21.54
N LEU A 275 -6.99 -5.95 -22.49
CA LEU A 275 -7.34 -7.38 -22.65
C LEU A 275 -6.52 -8.33 -21.78
N GLN A 276 -5.37 -7.89 -21.26
CA GLN A 276 -4.58 -8.68 -20.33
C GLN A 276 -4.93 -8.29 -18.89
N PRO A 277 -5.24 -9.25 -18.00
CA PRO A 277 -5.55 -8.95 -16.61
C PRO A 277 -4.29 -8.42 -15.90
N VAL A 278 -4.44 -7.38 -15.08
CA VAL A 278 -3.32 -6.75 -14.35
C VAL A 278 -2.87 -7.61 -13.16
N PHE A 279 -3.75 -8.48 -12.66
CA PHE A 279 -3.55 -9.36 -11.53
C PHE A 279 -4.04 -10.78 -11.84
N GLU A 280 -3.68 -11.76 -11.01
CA GLU A 280 -4.20 -13.12 -11.14
C GLU A 280 -5.72 -13.16 -10.83
N PRO A 281 -6.50 -14.11 -11.38
CA PRO A 281 -7.95 -14.18 -11.14
C PRO A 281 -8.38 -14.33 -9.67
N ARG A 282 -7.47 -14.72 -8.77
CA ARG A 282 -7.69 -14.76 -7.30
C ARG A 282 -7.50 -13.41 -6.61
N GLN A 283 -7.03 -12.41 -7.35
CA GLN A 283 -6.82 -11.02 -6.96
C GLN A 283 -7.48 -10.08 -7.99
N ALA A 284 -8.56 -10.53 -8.65
CA ALA A 284 -9.36 -9.73 -9.57
C ALA A 284 -9.90 -8.45 -8.89
N PHE A 285 -10.25 -7.45 -9.70
CA PHE A 285 -11.01 -6.29 -9.18
C PHE A 285 -12.47 -6.65 -8.92
N ARG A 286 -13.06 -6.08 -7.86
CA ARG A 286 -14.49 -6.15 -7.54
C ARG A 286 -15.32 -5.29 -8.52
N PHE A 287 -14.76 -4.19 -8.99
CA PHE A 287 -15.41 -3.23 -9.88
C PHE A 287 -14.63 -3.05 -11.20
N GLY A 288 -15.22 -2.32 -12.15
CA GLY A 288 -14.54 -1.91 -13.38
C GLY A 288 -14.01 -0.48 -13.30
N TYR A 289 -12.96 -0.19 -14.07
CA TYR A 289 -12.30 1.12 -14.07
C TYR A 289 -11.97 1.57 -15.49
N ASN A 290 -12.15 2.84 -15.81
CA ASN A 290 -11.67 3.42 -17.07
C ASN A 290 -10.71 4.58 -16.78
N LEU A 291 -9.40 4.34 -16.89
CA LEU A 291 -8.40 5.35 -16.58
C LEU A 291 -8.39 6.44 -17.67
N ALA A 292 -8.41 7.72 -17.29
CA ALA A 292 -8.27 8.81 -18.26
C ALA A 292 -6.83 8.96 -18.79
N TRP A 293 -5.85 8.56 -17.98
CA TRP A 293 -4.42 8.78 -18.18
C TRP A 293 -3.66 7.46 -18.34
N GLY A 294 -2.62 7.45 -19.19
CA GLY A 294 -1.82 6.25 -19.46
C GLY A 294 -1.56 5.98 -20.95
N THR A 295 -0.78 4.93 -21.19
CA THR A 295 -0.40 4.42 -22.53
C THR A 295 -0.55 2.89 -22.61
N VAL A 296 -0.90 2.38 -23.80
CA VAL A 296 -1.12 0.96 -24.09
C VAL A 296 0.04 0.42 -24.94
N GLY A 297 0.50 -0.79 -24.63
CA GLY A 297 1.52 -1.51 -25.40
C GLY A 297 0.97 -2.10 -26.71
N ARG A 298 1.83 -2.71 -27.52
CA ARG A 298 1.39 -3.36 -28.78
C ARG A 298 0.32 -4.43 -28.53
N ASP A 299 0.47 -5.17 -27.43
CA ASP A 299 -0.25 -6.40 -27.12
C ASP A 299 -1.42 -6.15 -26.14
N ARG A 300 -1.91 -4.89 -26.08
CA ARG A 300 -2.98 -4.41 -25.18
C ARG A 300 -2.71 -4.59 -23.68
N GLN A 301 -1.44 -4.68 -23.29
CA GLN A 301 -1.01 -4.44 -21.91
C GLN A 301 -1.05 -2.93 -21.59
N PRO A 302 -1.32 -2.52 -20.33
CA PRO A 302 -1.00 -1.17 -19.90
C PRO A 302 0.52 -1.05 -19.77
N LEU A 303 1.11 0.05 -20.27
CA LEU A 303 2.54 0.34 -20.07
C LEU A 303 2.80 1.04 -18.72
N MET A 304 1.74 1.52 -18.07
CA MET A 304 1.78 1.99 -16.68
C MET A 304 2.20 0.85 -15.75
N ASN A 305 3.02 1.14 -14.77
CA ASN A 305 3.33 0.15 -13.74
C ASN A 305 2.17 0.02 -12.73
N VAL A 306 2.15 -1.08 -11.99
CA VAL A 306 1.08 -1.40 -11.02
C VAL A 306 0.85 -0.29 -9.98
N LYS A 307 1.89 0.48 -9.59
CA LYS A 307 1.74 1.58 -8.62
C LYS A 307 0.96 2.75 -9.22
N GLU A 308 1.22 3.09 -10.49
CA GLU A 308 0.51 4.14 -11.23
C GLU A 308 -0.96 3.76 -11.47
N ILE A 309 -1.22 2.49 -11.81
CA ILE A 309 -2.57 1.96 -11.97
C ILE A 309 -3.35 2.09 -10.65
N MET A 310 -2.77 1.62 -9.53
CA MET A 310 -3.43 1.72 -8.23
C MET A 310 -3.58 3.16 -7.75
N ALA A 311 -2.61 4.04 -7.98
CA ALA A 311 -2.73 5.45 -7.64
C ALA A 311 -3.91 6.10 -8.39
N CYS A 312 -4.04 5.85 -9.69
CA CYS A 312 -5.16 6.33 -10.49
C CYS A 312 -6.51 5.77 -10.00
N ILE A 313 -6.57 4.48 -9.65
CA ILE A 313 -7.77 3.84 -9.08
C ILE A 313 -8.17 4.47 -7.74
N HIS A 314 -7.23 4.73 -6.83
CA HIS A 314 -7.54 5.39 -5.56
C HIS A 314 -7.98 6.85 -5.75
N SER A 315 -7.42 7.59 -6.71
CA SER A 315 -7.91 8.93 -7.07
C SER A 315 -9.31 8.93 -7.71
N ILE A 316 -9.67 7.88 -8.47
CA ILE A 316 -11.05 7.65 -8.94
C ILE A 316 -11.99 7.42 -7.73
N TRP A 317 -11.62 6.56 -6.78
CA TRP A 317 -12.43 6.32 -5.57
C TRP A 317 -12.62 7.58 -4.71
N GLU A 318 -11.55 8.33 -4.44
CA GLU A 318 -11.62 9.61 -3.73
C GLU A 318 -12.59 10.58 -4.43
N SER A 319 -12.38 10.82 -5.73
CA SER A 319 -13.23 11.71 -6.52
C SER A 319 -14.69 11.25 -6.60
N ALA A 320 -14.95 9.94 -6.61
CA ALA A 320 -16.30 9.37 -6.62
C ALA A 320 -16.99 9.48 -5.24
N ILE A 321 -16.23 9.35 -4.14
CA ILE A 321 -16.69 9.59 -2.75
C ILE A 321 -16.92 11.09 -2.49
N GLU A 322 -16.28 11.98 -3.25
CA GLU A 322 -16.58 13.42 -3.25
C GLU A 322 -17.85 13.78 -4.01
N GLN A 323 -18.12 13.16 -5.16
CA GLN A 323 -19.30 13.45 -5.97
C GLN A 323 -20.58 12.71 -5.53
N ALA A 324 -20.46 11.48 -5.06
CA ALA A 324 -21.59 10.55 -4.87
C ALA A 324 -21.43 9.68 -3.61
N GLY A 325 -20.97 10.28 -2.51
CA GLY A 325 -20.63 9.60 -1.25
C GLY A 325 -21.68 8.58 -0.78
N ASP A 326 -22.96 8.95 -0.77
CA ASP A 326 -24.08 8.10 -0.29
C ASP A 326 -24.19 6.75 -1.03
N VAL A 327 -23.73 6.68 -2.29
CA VAL A 327 -23.77 5.47 -3.12
C VAL A 327 -22.42 4.76 -3.14
N VAL A 328 -21.33 5.53 -3.19
CA VAL A 328 -19.97 5.03 -3.40
C VAL A 328 -19.29 4.57 -2.11
N LEU A 329 -19.48 5.31 -1.01
CA LEU A 329 -18.79 5.06 0.24
C LEU A 329 -19.19 3.72 0.90
N PRO A 330 -20.48 3.30 0.94
CA PRO A 330 -20.85 1.99 1.44
C PRO A 330 -20.24 0.86 0.61
N GLN A 331 -20.22 1.01 -0.72
CA GLN A 331 -19.63 0.04 -1.62
C GLN A 331 -18.11 -0.06 -1.44
N TYR A 332 -17.41 1.08 -1.27
CA TYR A 332 -15.97 1.08 -0.98
C TYR A 332 -15.65 0.37 0.33
N LEU A 333 -16.45 0.60 1.38
CA LEU A 333 -16.32 -0.05 2.68
C LEU A 333 -16.59 -1.56 2.62
N GLU A 334 -17.55 -2.04 1.80
CA GLU A 334 -17.78 -3.47 1.56
C GLU A 334 -16.53 -4.19 1.06
N ILE A 335 -15.76 -3.56 0.16
CA ILE A 335 -14.54 -4.17 -0.43
C ILE A 335 -13.52 -4.55 0.66
N PHE A 336 -13.39 -3.73 1.70
CA PHE A 336 -12.46 -3.99 2.81
C PHE A 336 -12.88 -5.16 3.73
N GLN A 337 -14.14 -5.60 3.65
CA GLN A 337 -14.67 -6.73 4.43
C GLN A 337 -14.47 -8.08 3.70
N ALA A 338 -14.17 -8.05 2.40
CA ALA A 338 -13.94 -9.25 1.60
C ALA A 338 -12.64 -9.98 2.01
N ASN A 339 -12.72 -11.32 2.09
CA ASN A 339 -11.61 -12.19 2.45
C ASN A 339 -11.42 -13.30 1.40
N PRO A 340 -10.30 -13.34 0.64
CA PRO A 340 -9.23 -12.33 0.61
C PRO A 340 -9.72 -10.98 0.03
N PRO A 341 -9.07 -9.85 0.39
CA PRO A 341 -9.38 -8.56 -0.19
C PRO A 341 -9.00 -8.52 -1.69
N PRO A 342 -9.85 -7.97 -2.57
CA PRO A 342 -9.59 -7.87 -4.00
C PRO A 342 -8.60 -6.73 -4.32
N ALA A 343 -8.22 -6.61 -5.59
CA ALA A 343 -7.18 -5.66 -6.01
C ALA A 343 -7.52 -4.18 -5.75
N ASP A 344 -8.79 -3.81 -5.68
CA ASP A 344 -9.27 -2.42 -5.56
C ASP A 344 -8.71 -1.70 -4.31
N VAL A 345 -8.49 -2.45 -3.22
CA VAL A 345 -7.95 -1.94 -1.95
C VAL A 345 -6.44 -2.13 -1.80
N ARG A 346 -5.75 -2.60 -2.85
CA ARG A 346 -4.31 -2.85 -2.85
C ARG A 346 -3.52 -1.54 -2.70
N GLY A 347 -2.85 -1.38 -1.57
CA GLY A 347 -2.05 -0.19 -1.27
C GLY A 347 -2.85 0.97 -0.64
N ALA A 348 -4.13 0.77 -0.32
CA ALA A 348 -5.01 1.79 0.24
C ALA A 348 -4.44 2.48 1.50
N GLY A 349 -3.77 1.73 2.38
CA GLY A 349 -3.09 2.27 3.58
C GLY A 349 -1.99 3.30 3.30
N HIS A 350 -1.53 3.43 2.06
CA HIS A 350 -0.63 4.51 1.62
C HIS A 350 -1.36 5.54 0.75
N LEU A 351 -2.21 5.08 -0.16
CA LEU A 351 -2.80 5.89 -1.24
C LEU A 351 -4.09 6.66 -0.85
N VAL A 352 -4.86 6.18 0.15
CA VAL A 352 -6.07 6.87 0.60
C VAL A 352 -5.70 8.17 1.33
N SER A 353 -6.37 9.26 0.98
CA SER A 353 -6.20 10.62 1.50
C SER A 353 -6.81 10.82 2.90
N GLU A 354 -6.49 11.95 3.54
CA GLU A 354 -7.05 12.29 4.87
C GLU A 354 -8.55 12.63 4.79
N SER A 355 -8.98 13.31 3.73
CA SER A 355 -10.38 13.63 3.42
C SER A 355 -11.21 12.35 3.27
N THR A 356 -10.74 11.41 2.46
CA THR A 356 -11.41 10.12 2.24
C THR A 356 -11.41 9.28 3.52
N ALA A 357 -10.29 9.22 4.25
CA ALA A 357 -10.20 8.49 5.52
C ALA A 357 -11.15 9.04 6.59
N LYS A 358 -11.34 10.37 6.68
CA LYS A 358 -12.32 10.99 7.58
C LYS A 358 -13.74 10.62 7.22
N LYS A 359 -14.15 10.75 5.94
CA LYS A 359 -15.47 10.31 5.48
C LYS A 359 -15.76 8.83 5.77
N MET A 360 -14.79 7.95 5.51
CA MET A 360 -14.88 6.52 5.84
C MET A 360 -15.07 6.29 7.35
N TRP A 361 -14.35 7.04 8.19
CA TRP A 361 -14.46 6.95 9.65
C TRP A 361 -15.77 7.53 10.20
N GLU A 362 -16.22 8.65 9.66
CA GLU A 362 -17.52 9.27 9.95
C GLU A 362 -18.66 8.31 9.60
N SER A 363 -18.63 7.69 8.42
CA SER A 363 -19.62 6.68 8.02
C SER A 363 -19.63 5.45 8.94
N LEU A 364 -18.48 4.99 9.43
CA LEU A 364 -18.39 3.85 10.36
C LEU A 364 -18.84 4.20 11.79
N THR A 365 -18.83 5.49 12.16
CA THR A 365 -19.15 5.93 13.54
C THR A 365 -20.53 6.61 13.66
N HIS A 366 -21.14 7.03 12.55
CA HIS A 366 -22.51 7.54 12.50
C HIS A 366 -23.60 6.45 12.46
N ASP A 367 -23.26 5.23 12.06
CA ASP A 367 -24.16 4.08 12.26
C ASP A 367 -24.50 3.95 13.76
N SER A 368 -25.78 3.72 14.07
CA SER A 368 -26.35 3.97 15.40
C SER A 368 -25.85 3.05 16.54
N THR A 369 -24.87 2.19 16.27
CA THR A 369 -24.12 1.38 17.24
C THR A 369 -22.79 2.02 17.68
N GLY A 370 -22.26 3.01 16.95
CA GLY A 370 -20.93 3.60 17.20
C GLY A 370 -20.78 4.33 18.55
N ALA A 371 -21.90 4.75 19.16
CA ALA A 371 -21.96 5.48 20.43
C ALA A 371 -21.66 4.58 21.66
N GLY A 372 -20.43 4.06 21.74
CA GLY A 372 -19.98 3.15 22.80
C GLY A 372 -18.95 2.11 22.34
N VAL A 373 -18.69 2.02 21.03
CA VAL A 373 -17.71 1.08 20.47
C VAL A 373 -16.29 1.64 20.59
N PHE A 374 -15.32 0.77 20.84
CA PHE A 374 -13.89 1.03 20.61
C PHE A 374 -13.40 0.09 19.52
N TYR A 375 -12.89 0.65 18.42
CA TYR A 375 -12.40 -0.15 17.31
C TYR A 375 -10.97 -0.64 17.57
N CYS A 376 -10.74 -1.94 17.40
CA CYS A 376 -9.43 -2.59 17.51
C CYS A 376 -9.04 -3.27 16.19
N LEU A 377 -7.78 -3.71 16.09
CA LEU A 377 -7.29 -4.48 14.95
C LEU A 377 -7.78 -5.94 15.06
N ASP A 378 -8.44 -6.46 14.03
CA ASP A 378 -9.05 -7.80 14.07
C ASP A 378 -8.05 -8.93 14.45
N SER A 379 -6.83 -8.85 13.93
CA SER A 379 -5.72 -9.78 14.24
C SER A 379 -5.18 -9.69 15.68
N ARG A 380 -5.62 -8.71 16.48
CA ARG A 380 -5.29 -8.53 17.91
C ARG A 380 -6.49 -8.68 18.85
N ARG A 381 -7.67 -9.00 18.33
CA ARG A 381 -8.93 -9.03 19.09
C ARG A 381 -8.82 -9.70 20.46
N ASN A 382 -8.21 -10.88 20.54
CA ASN A 382 -8.09 -11.65 21.78
C ASN A 382 -7.26 -10.94 22.88
N ASP A 383 -6.30 -10.10 22.50
CA ASP A 383 -5.44 -9.34 23.43
C ASP A 383 -6.08 -8.00 23.83
N ASP A 384 -6.82 -7.38 22.90
CA ASP A 384 -7.36 -6.02 23.03
C ASP A 384 -8.80 -6.00 23.59
N ASP A 385 -9.67 -6.97 23.26
CA ASP A 385 -11.06 -7.07 23.75
C ASP A 385 -11.20 -7.02 25.29
N PRO A 386 -10.35 -7.69 26.10
CA PRO A 386 -10.45 -7.64 27.56
C PRO A 386 -10.23 -6.22 28.11
N ILE A 387 -9.19 -5.53 27.61
CA ILE A 387 -8.80 -4.17 28.03
C ILE A 387 -9.90 -3.17 27.64
N ILE A 388 -10.51 -3.36 26.47
CA ILE A 388 -11.61 -2.51 25.99
C ILE A 388 -12.83 -2.61 26.92
N ARG A 389 -13.19 -3.82 27.36
CA ARG A 389 -14.36 -4.03 28.22
C ARG A 389 -14.12 -3.63 29.69
N SER A 390 -12.98 -4.00 30.29
CA SER A 390 -12.73 -3.71 31.71
C SER A 390 -12.31 -2.25 31.95
N GLU A 391 -11.35 -1.75 31.17
CA GLU A 391 -10.70 -0.46 31.44
C GLU A 391 -11.37 0.71 30.72
N LEU A 392 -11.59 0.56 29.41
CA LEU A 392 -12.21 1.60 28.59
C LEU A 392 -13.74 1.62 28.72
N LYS A 393 -14.35 0.56 29.27
CA LYS A 393 -15.80 0.40 29.52
C LYS A 393 -16.62 0.64 28.25
N LYS A 394 -16.14 0.05 27.14
CA LYS A 394 -16.69 0.12 25.78
C LYS A 394 -16.87 -1.29 25.22
N GLU A 395 -17.68 -1.41 24.17
CA GLU A 395 -17.73 -2.66 23.40
C GLU A 395 -16.62 -2.69 22.33
N PRO A 396 -15.89 -3.81 22.18
CA PRO A 396 -14.92 -3.95 21.10
C PRO A 396 -15.59 -4.20 19.75
N GLY A 397 -15.23 -3.39 18.76
CA GLY A 397 -15.51 -3.65 17.35
C GLY A 397 -14.20 -3.92 16.61
N THR A 398 -14.15 -4.87 15.67
CA THR A 398 -12.92 -5.14 14.92
C THR A 398 -12.87 -4.39 13.60
N LEU A 399 -11.65 -4.03 13.18
CA LEU A 399 -11.36 -3.46 11.86
C LEU A 399 -10.40 -4.38 11.09
N PRO A 400 -10.69 -4.65 9.80
CA PRO A 400 -9.75 -5.25 8.87
C PRO A 400 -8.41 -4.52 8.82
N ASP A 401 -7.33 -5.30 8.72
CA ASP A 401 -5.93 -4.88 8.61
C ASP A 401 -5.67 -3.65 7.69
N PRO A 402 -6.30 -3.52 6.49
CA PRO A 402 -6.10 -2.36 5.62
C PRO A 402 -6.81 -1.09 6.13
N LEU A 403 -8.03 -1.19 6.68
CA LEU A 403 -8.76 -0.06 7.24
C LEU A 403 -8.05 0.50 8.48
N TRP A 404 -7.56 -0.39 9.36
CA TRP A 404 -6.74 0.00 10.50
C TRP A 404 -5.52 0.83 10.07
N LYS A 405 -4.82 0.42 9.00
CA LYS A 405 -3.64 1.15 8.49
C LYS A 405 -4.01 2.54 7.94
N ILE A 406 -5.15 2.68 7.26
CA ILE A 406 -5.67 3.98 6.77
C ILE A 406 -5.98 4.90 7.96
N PHE A 407 -6.81 4.45 8.91
CA PHE A 407 -7.24 5.28 10.04
C PHE A 407 -6.08 5.60 10.99
N ARG A 408 -5.12 4.69 11.13
CA ARG A 408 -3.92 4.90 11.96
C ARG A 408 -2.97 5.93 11.35
N LYS A 409 -2.81 5.97 10.01
CA LYS A 409 -2.01 6.98 9.30
C LYS A 409 -2.43 8.41 9.65
N TYR A 410 -3.72 8.64 9.89
CA TYR A 410 -4.30 9.95 10.20
C TYR A 410 -4.74 10.11 11.68
N GLY A 411 -4.28 9.23 12.57
CA GLY A 411 -4.51 9.36 14.02
C GLY A 411 -5.96 9.14 14.49
N LEU A 412 -6.84 8.63 13.63
CA LEU A 412 -8.26 8.40 13.90
C LEU A 412 -8.48 7.21 14.85
N VAL A 413 -7.57 6.22 14.84
CA VAL A 413 -7.59 5.05 15.75
C VAL A 413 -6.32 4.92 16.59
N ARG A 414 -6.49 4.36 17.79
CA ARG A 414 -5.42 4.06 18.77
C ARG A 414 -5.57 2.65 19.32
N TYR A 415 -4.46 2.04 19.76
CA TYR A 415 -4.54 0.80 20.54
C TYR A 415 -5.12 1.09 21.94
N PRO A 416 -5.79 0.12 22.60
CA PRO A 416 -6.47 0.38 23.89
C PRO A 416 -5.56 1.01 24.95
N LYS A 417 -4.32 0.53 25.06
CA LYS A 417 -3.31 1.06 26.00
C LYS A 417 -2.94 2.52 25.71
N GLU A 418 -2.90 2.94 24.45
CA GLU A 418 -2.61 4.32 24.07
C GLU A 418 -3.75 5.28 24.42
N GLU A 419 -5.01 4.83 24.28
CA GLU A 419 -6.14 5.62 24.72
C GLU A 419 -6.21 5.69 26.25
N LEU A 420 -5.83 4.62 26.98
CA LEU A 420 -5.68 4.68 28.44
C LEU A 420 -4.59 5.67 28.89
N TYR A 421 -3.42 5.68 28.24
CA TYR A 421 -2.38 6.70 28.47
C TYR A 421 -2.93 8.12 28.21
N LYS A 422 -3.65 8.32 27.10
CA LYS A 422 -4.28 9.62 26.77
C LYS A 422 -5.34 10.04 27.79
N ILE A 423 -6.20 9.11 28.24
CA ILE A 423 -7.20 9.37 29.28
C ILE A 423 -6.50 9.83 30.57
N LEU A 424 -5.44 9.15 31.01
CA LEU A 424 -4.68 9.55 32.21
C LEU A 424 -4.08 10.96 32.07
N GLN A 425 -3.50 11.31 30.91
CA GLN A 425 -2.99 12.66 30.63
C GLN A 425 -4.07 13.75 30.44
N THR A 426 -5.36 13.38 30.43
CA THR A 426 -6.51 14.32 30.29
C THR A 426 -7.48 14.25 31.48
N SER A 427 -7.16 13.44 32.48
CA SER A 427 -7.95 13.26 33.70
C SER A 427 -7.89 14.48 34.62
N GLU A 428 -8.87 14.58 35.53
CA GLU A 428 -8.94 15.62 36.57
C GLU A 428 -7.66 15.65 37.41
N MET A 429 -7.04 16.81 37.55
CA MET A 429 -5.89 17.01 38.45
C MET A 429 -6.35 17.02 39.90
N VAL A 430 -5.65 16.28 40.76
CA VAL A 430 -5.98 16.10 42.18
C VAL A 430 -4.92 16.79 43.03
N GLY A 431 -5.36 17.66 43.95
CA GLY A 431 -4.49 18.24 44.97
C GLY A 431 -3.95 17.17 45.93
N LEU A 432 -2.77 17.39 46.51
CA LEU A 432 -2.22 16.47 47.50
C LEU A 432 -3.14 16.39 48.72
N PRO A 433 -3.60 15.20 49.15
CA PRO A 433 -4.32 15.03 50.40
C PRO A 433 -3.51 15.54 51.60
N GLU A 434 -4.19 16.09 52.61
CA GLU A 434 -3.59 16.54 53.88
C GLU A 434 -3.19 15.35 54.78
N THR A 435 -2.38 14.44 54.25
CA THR A 435 -1.79 13.31 54.98
C THR A 435 -0.26 13.38 54.89
N VAL A 436 0.41 12.93 55.95
CA VAL A 436 1.89 12.84 56.00
C VAL A 436 2.38 11.92 54.89
N PHE A 437 1.72 10.78 54.68
CA PHE A 437 2.04 9.83 53.60
C PHE A 437 2.06 10.49 52.21
N ALA A 438 0.99 11.20 51.81
CA ALA A 438 0.90 11.82 50.49
C ALA A 438 1.97 12.90 50.28
N HIS A 439 2.26 13.68 51.33
CA HIS A 439 3.32 14.68 51.31
C HIS A 439 4.72 14.04 51.22
N SER A 440 5.00 12.98 51.99
CA SER A 440 6.27 12.24 51.93
C SER A 440 6.51 11.57 50.57
N VAL A 441 5.48 10.96 49.97
CA VAL A 441 5.57 10.39 48.61
C VAL A 441 5.90 11.48 47.59
N ALA A 442 5.11 12.56 47.57
CA ALA A 442 5.26 13.62 46.58
C ALA A 442 6.50 14.52 46.79
N HIS A 443 7.02 14.61 48.02
CA HIS A 443 8.28 15.30 48.30
C HIS A 443 9.48 14.44 47.91
N THR A 444 9.54 13.18 48.36
CA THR A 444 10.67 12.29 48.07
C THR A 444 10.80 12.00 46.58
N LEU A 445 9.69 11.77 45.86
CA LEU A 445 9.74 11.52 44.42
C LEU A 445 10.22 12.75 43.62
N ARG A 446 9.87 13.97 44.05
CA ARG A 446 10.45 15.21 43.49
C ARG A 446 11.94 15.34 43.82
N ALA A 447 12.33 15.05 45.06
CA ALA A 447 13.74 15.08 45.46
C ALA A 447 14.59 14.11 44.61
N LEU A 448 14.12 12.89 44.37
CA LEU A 448 14.78 11.90 43.51
C LEU A 448 14.90 12.39 42.05
N LEU A 449 13.83 12.97 41.49
CA LEU A 449 13.87 13.59 40.16
C LEU A 449 14.94 14.68 40.04
N CYS A 450 15.10 15.51 41.07
CA CYS A 450 16.12 16.57 41.13
C CYS A 450 17.57 16.05 41.28
N LEU A 451 17.79 14.75 41.51
CA LEU A 451 19.15 14.17 41.57
C LEU A 451 19.71 13.79 40.19
N ASP A 452 18.86 13.66 39.15
CA ASP A 452 19.28 13.35 37.79
C ASP A 452 18.97 14.54 36.86
N PRO A 453 19.98 15.21 36.27
CA PRO A 453 19.78 16.34 35.35
C PRO A 453 18.91 16.05 34.12
N ARG A 454 18.70 14.78 33.77
CA ARG A 454 17.78 14.36 32.70
C ARG A 454 16.31 14.41 33.12
N THR A 455 16.04 14.46 34.42
CA THR A 455 14.69 14.37 34.99
C THR A 455 14.34 15.51 35.94
N GLU A 456 15.32 16.33 36.35
CA GLU A 456 15.19 17.50 37.24
C GLU A 456 14.02 18.43 36.87
N ARG A 457 13.73 18.59 35.58
CA ARG A 457 12.65 19.45 35.05
C ARG A 457 11.25 18.82 35.11
N THR A 458 11.14 17.55 35.52
CA THR A 458 9.88 16.79 35.49
C THR A 458 8.89 17.34 36.51
N ASN A 459 7.81 17.95 36.01
CA ASN A 459 6.68 18.35 36.84
C ASN A 459 5.82 17.12 37.18
N ILE A 460 5.54 16.90 38.48
CA ILE A 460 4.62 15.84 38.93
C ILE A 460 3.20 16.40 39.13
N VAL A 461 2.26 15.87 38.36
CA VAL A 461 0.82 16.10 38.47
C VAL A 461 0.14 14.80 38.90
N PHE A 462 -0.66 14.86 39.98
CA PHE A 462 -1.50 13.73 40.38
C PHE A 462 -2.89 13.85 39.75
N VAL A 463 -3.48 12.74 39.33
CA VAL A 463 -4.76 12.71 38.58
C VAL A 463 -5.71 11.60 39.01
N ARG A 464 -7.01 11.85 38.88
CA ARG A 464 -8.08 10.87 39.11
C ARG A 464 -8.55 10.25 37.79
N CYS A 465 -8.12 9.02 37.52
CA CYS A 465 -8.60 8.23 36.38
C CYS A 465 -9.69 7.23 36.82
N VAL A 466 -10.49 6.78 35.86
CA VAL A 466 -11.58 5.79 36.01
C VAL A 466 -11.09 4.32 35.85
N SER A 467 -9.85 4.15 35.36
CA SER A 467 -9.08 2.90 35.33
C SER A 467 -7.77 3.12 36.10
N ASP A 468 -7.32 2.11 36.82
CA ASP A 468 -6.08 2.10 37.60
C ASP A 468 -4.96 1.25 36.97
N VAL A 469 -5.23 0.61 35.82
CA VAL A 469 -4.31 -0.25 35.05
C VAL A 469 -3.20 0.53 34.36
N VAL A 470 -3.48 1.76 33.92
CA VAL A 470 -2.44 2.72 33.51
C VAL A 470 -2.37 3.80 34.60
N ASP A 471 -1.33 3.72 35.43
CA ASP A 471 -1.20 4.52 36.64
C ASP A 471 -0.11 5.59 36.59
N MET A 472 0.68 5.62 35.51
CA MET A 472 1.66 6.66 35.20
C MET A 472 1.67 6.96 33.70
N ALA A 473 1.81 8.23 33.32
CA ALA A 473 2.02 8.66 31.93
C ALA A 473 2.96 9.88 31.89
N TYR A 474 3.91 9.91 30.94
CA TYR A 474 4.75 11.08 30.70
C TYR A 474 4.32 11.82 29.43
N ARG A 475 4.51 13.15 29.41
CA ARG A 475 4.36 14.01 28.24
C ARG A 475 5.61 14.88 28.10
N ALA A 476 6.44 14.56 27.12
CA ALA A 476 7.75 15.18 26.91
C ALA A 476 7.66 16.65 26.46
N GLU A 477 6.58 17.03 25.76
CA GLU A 477 6.36 18.40 25.27
C GLU A 477 6.08 19.40 26.40
N GLN A 478 5.85 18.91 27.62
CA GLN A 478 5.52 19.70 28.81
C GLN A 478 6.36 19.28 30.03
N ASP A 479 7.39 18.43 29.84
CA ASP A 479 8.13 17.71 30.89
C ASP A 479 7.23 17.27 32.07
N THR A 480 6.02 16.77 31.79
CA THR A 480 4.98 16.54 32.80
C THR A 480 4.68 15.06 32.95
N LEU A 481 4.81 14.59 34.19
CA LEU A 481 4.45 13.26 34.65
C LEU A 481 3.07 13.29 35.32
N TYR A 482 2.14 12.50 34.80
CA TYR A 482 0.84 12.23 35.37
C TYR A 482 0.90 10.94 36.19
N ILE A 483 0.55 10.99 37.49
CA ILE A 483 0.50 9.82 38.39
C ILE A 483 -0.94 9.65 38.93
N HIS A 484 -1.45 8.43 38.96
CA HIS A 484 -2.79 8.14 39.49
C HIS A 484 -2.92 8.37 41.01
N GLU A 485 -4.05 8.95 41.45
CA GLU A 485 -4.29 9.28 42.87
C GLU A 485 -4.20 8.10 43.84
N LYS A 486 -4.29 6.84 43.37
CA LYS A 486 -4.09 5.65 44.22
C LYS A 486 -2.75 5.70 44.96
N TRP A 487 -1.70 6.19 44.31
CA TRP A 487 -0.33 6.28 44.84
C TRP A 487 -0.17 7.28 46.00
N LEU A 488 -1.19 8.12 46.27
CA LEU A 488 -1.24 9.03 47.42
C LEU A 488 -1.86 8.38 48.67
N ARG A 489 -2.17 7.08 48.63
CA ARG A 489 -2.74 6.31 49.74
C ARG A 489 -1.87 5.08 50.06
N PRO A 490 -1.70 4.69 51.34
CA PRO A 490 -1.03 3.44 51.71
C PRO A 490 -1.72 2.24 51.05
N HIS A 491 -0.94 1.39 50.38
CA HIS A 491 -1.46 0.17 49.76
C HIS A 491 -1.35 -1.02 50.72
N SER A 492 -2.42 -1.83 50.80
CA SER A 492 -2.45 -3.03 51.65
C SER A 492 -1.55 -4.17 51.15
N SER A 493 -1.01 -4.08 49.93
CA SER A 493 0.00 -5.00 49.40
C SER A 493 1.40 -4.79 49.96
N CYS A 494 1.64 -3.74 50.75
CA CYS A 494 2.93 -3.50 51.40
C CYS A 494 3.21 -4.43 52.60
N TYR A 495 2.24 -5.25 53.01
CA TYR A 495 2.42 -6.27 54.05
C TYR A 495 2.88 -7.60 53.44
N GLY A 496 4.18 -7.87 53.47
CA GLY A 496 4.72 -9.21 53.22
C GLY A 496 4.28 -10.20 54.33
N PRO A 497 4.17 -11.51 54.02
CA PRO A 497 3.56 -12.50 54.92
C PRO A 497 4.32 -12.81 56.23
N GLU A 498 5.48 -12.18 56.48
CA GLU A 498 6.37 -12.50 57.62
C GLU A 498 6.59 -11.35 58.63
N GLN A 499 5.83 -10.25 58.56
CA GLN A 499 5.98 -9.14 59.52
C GLN A 499 4.85 -9.05 60.56
N LEU A 500 4.88 -9.98 61.53
CA LEU A 500 4.15 -9.91 62.79
C LEU A 500 4.79 -8.93 63.79
N ALA A 501 4.99 -7.68 63.37
CA ALA A 501 5.37 -6.57 64.24
C ALA A 501 4.81 -5.27 63.67
N ILE A 502 4.01 -4.53 64.45
CA ILE A 502 3.40 -3.26 64.01
C ILE A 502 4.49 -2.17 63.97
N PRO A 503 4.87 -1.63 62.79
CA PRO A 503 5.75 -0.47 62.70
C PRO A 503 4.96 0.80 63.01
N ALA A 504 5.64 1.89 63.37
CA ALA A 504 4.99 3.20 63.48
C ALA A 504 4.37 3.61 62.11
N PRO A 505 3.13 4.13 62.05
CA PRO A 505 2.24 3.86 60.91
C PRO A 505 2.70 4.43 59.56
N ASP A 506 3.40 5.56 59.57
CA ASP A 506 3.64 6.39 58.39
C ASP A 506 5.10 6.44 57.91
N ALA A 507 6.03 5.67 58.50
CA ALA A 507 7.46 5.87 58.26
C ALA A 507 8.04 5.06 57.07
N PHE A 508 7.80 3.74 57.02
CA PHE A 508 8.44 2.86 56.03
C PHE A 508 7.61 2.59 54.77
N VAL A 509 6.28 2.71 54.84
CA VAL A 509 5.37 2.30 53.75
C VAL A 509 5.54 3.17 52.49
N TRP A 510 5.81 4.47 52.64
CA TRP A 510 6.03 5.34 51.48
C TRP A 510 7.38 5.15 50.81
N GLN A 511 8.41 4.61 51.49
CA GLN A 511 9.72 4.43 50.86
C GLN A 511 9.62 3.45 49.68
N HIS A 512 9.11 2.23 49.89
CA HIS A 512 8.89 1.27 48.80
C HIS A 512 7.90 1.77 47.74
N THR A 513 6.91 2.58 48.16
CA THR A 513 5.96 3.24 47.24
C THR A 513 6.69 4.20 46.29
N VAL A 514 7.60 5.02 46.82
CA VAL A 514 8.42 5.96 46.05
C VAL A 514 9.49 5.24 45.23
N GLU A 515 10.07 4.15 45.73
CA GLU A 515 11.04 3.32 45.00
C GLU A 515 10.40 2.69 43.76
N ASP A 516 9.21 2.08 43.85
CA ASP A 516 8.51 1.50 42.69
C ASP A 516 8.09 2.60 41.69
N LEU A 517 7.51 3.71 42.19
CA LEU A 517 7.21 4.88 41.37
C LEU A 517 8.45 5.40 40.62
N TYR A 518 9.61 5.52 41.28
CA TYR A 518 10.84 6.02 40.68
C TYR A 518 11.43 5.05 39.65
N HIS A 519 11.38 3.74 39.89
CA HIS A 519 11.79 2.74 38.89
C HIS A 519 10.89 2.76 37.65
N ARG A 520 9.56 2.86 37.82
CA ARG A 520 8.60 3.01 36.71
C ARG A 520 8.81 4.34 35.97
N LEU A 521 9.08 5.41 36.70
CA LEU A 521 9.35 6.75 36.17
C LEU A 521 10.57 6.76 35.24
N LEU A 522 11.70 6.22 35.70
CA LEU A 522 12.90 6.07 34.89
C LEU A 522 12.64 5.17 33.67
N ALA A 523 11.80 4.13 33.79
CA ALA A 523 11.45 3.28 32.66
C ALA A 523 10.66 4.00 31.56
N ILE A 524 9.76 4.93 31.95
CA ILE A 524 8.95 5.74 31.05
C ILE A 524 9.78 6.89 30.43
N ILE A 525 10.50 7.68 31.26
CA ILE A 525 11.23 8.88 30.78
C ILE A 525 12.51 8.49 30.02
N LEU A 526 13.28 7.52 30.52
CA LEU A 526 14.56 7.11 29.92
C LEU A 526 14.41 5.90 28.97
N THR A 527 13.22 5.72 28.37
CA THR A 527 12.92 4.79 27.25
C THR A 527 13.55 3.39 27.39
N HIS A 528 13.13 2.62 28.40
CA HIS A 528 13.86 1.44 28.89
C HIS A 528 13.91 0.15 28.03
N HIS A 529 13.69 0.21 26.71
CA HIS A 529 13.93 -0.97 25.85
C HIS A 529 15.36 -1.52 25.93
N LYS A 530 16.36 -0.69 26.27
CA LYS A 530 17.73 -1.14 26.52
C LYS A 530 17.99 -1.59 27.97
N LEU A 531 17.39 -0.95 28.99
CA LEU A 531 17.67 -1.31 30.39
C LEU A 531 17.00 -2.59 30.89
N HIS A 532 15.91 -3.07 30.26
CA HIS A 532 15.45 -4.45 30.49
C HIS A 532 16.47 -5.48 29.96
N CYS A 533 17.18 -5.15 28.88
CA CYS A 533 18.21 -5.99 28.27
C CYS A 533 19.62 -5.74 28.79
N MET A 534 19.82 -4.79 29.71
CA MET A 534 21.10 -4.60 30.40
C MET A 534 21.39 -5.82 31.29
N PRO A 535 22.58 -6.44 31.20
CA PRO A 535 23.02 -7.48 32.13
C PRO A 535 23.24 -6.93 33.54
N ARG A 536 22.79 -7.66 34.55
CA ARG A 536 22.80 -7.30 35.98
C ARG A 536 23.21 -8.51 36.82
N ASN A 537 23.67 -8.28 38.05
CA ASN A 537 24.09 -9.35 38.97
C ASN A 537 25.01 -10.37 38.27
N ILE A 538 26.08 -9.88 37.66
CA ILE A 538 27.08 -10.71 36.98
C ILE A 538 27.91 -11.39 38.05
N GLN A 539 27.75 -12.70 38.17
CA GLN A 539 28.44 -13.54 39.12
C GLN A 539 29.54 -14.32 38.40
N VAL A 540 30.68 -14.48 39.07
CA VAL A 540 31.92 -14.95 38.46
C VAL A 540 32.55 -15.95 39.41
N ALA A 541 32.51 -17.22 39.04
CA ALA A 541 32.95 -18.33 39.87
C ALA A 541 34.08 -19.10 39.18
N PRO A 542 35.29 -19.20 39.79
CA PRO A 542 36.22 -20.24 39.40
C PRO A 542 35.58 -21.60 39.69
N LYS A 543 35.81 -22.59 38.82
CA LYS A 543 35.22 -23.93 38.98
C LYS A 543 36.28 -25.02 39.13
N ASP A 544 37.32 -24.96 38.29
CA ASP A 544 38.47 -25.86 38.30
C ASP A 544 39.74 -25.04 37.99
N GLU A 545 40.94 -25.63 38.07
CA GLU A 545 42.17 -24.96 37.62
C GLU A 545 42.04 -24.55 36.14
N GLY A 546 42.29 -23.26 35.84
CA GLY A 546 42.14 -22.71 34.49
C GLY A 546 40.70 -22.64 33.96
N SER A 547 39.68 -22.81 34.81
CA SER A 547 38.26 -22.83 34.43
C SER A 547 37.43 -21.80 35.23
N LEU A 548 36.58 -21.06 34.50
CA LEU A 548 35.96 -19.83 34.99
C LEU A 548 34.53 -19.70 34.42
N THR A 549 33.54 -19.62 35.29
CA THR A 549 32.12 -19.55 34.94
C THR A 549 31.58 -18.16 35.21
N VAL A 550 30.94 -17.55 34.21
CA VAL A 550 30.25 -16.26 34.32
C VAL A 550 28.75 -16.50 34.17
N SER A 551 27.95 -16.08 35.14
CA SER A 551 26.48 -16.08 35.05
C SER A 551 25.92 -14.68 35.24
N PHE A 552 24.73 -14.40 34.69
CA PHE A 552 24.13 -13.07 34.76
C PHE A 552 22.60 -13.10 34.77
N TYR A 553 22.00 -12.00 35.19
CA TYR A 553 20.56 -11.75 35.13
C TYR A 553 20.29 -10.52 34.24
N THR A 554 19.02 -10.25 33.96
CA THR A 554 18.57 -9.08 33.18
C THR A 554 17.24 -8.58 33.76
N GLY A 555 16.71 -7.47 33.26
CA GLY A 555 15.41 -6.94 33.69
C GLY A 555 14.17 -7.63 33.07
N HIS A 556 14.33 -8.80 32.43
CA HIS A 556 13.19 -9.55 31.87
C HIS A 556 12.45 -10.36 32.96
N SER A 557 11.13 -10.51 32.84
CA SER A 557 10.34 -11.35 33.73
C SER A 557 10.66 -12.85 33.52
N LEU A 558 10.39 -13.68 34.53
CA LEU A 558 10.63 -15.12 34.46
C LEU A 558 9.91 -15.76 33.26
N LEU A 559 8.60 -15.46 33.11
CA LEU A 559 7.77 -15.88 31.98
C LEU A 559 8.35 -15.49 30.61
N TYR A 560 8.92 -14.28 30.48
CA TYR A 560 9.56 -13.87 29.23
C TYR A 560 10.81 -14.71 28.93
N VAL A 561 11.59 -15.07 29.95
CA VAL A 561 12.79 -15.89 29.76
C VAL A 561 12.42 -17.36 29.48
N GLU A 562 11.36 -17.88 30.08
CA GLU A 562 10.83 -19.21 29.77
C GLU A 562 10.29 -19.29 28.35
N GLN A 563 9.52 -18.29 27.90
CA GLN A 563 8.85 -18.29 26.59
C GLN A 563 9.77 -17.86 25.44
N TYR A 564 10.72 -16.95 25.68
CA TYR A 564 11.55 -16.32 24.63
C TYR A 564 13.07 -16.39 24.88
N GLY A 565 13.53 -16.83 26.05
CA GLY A 565 14.94 -16.78 26.43
C GLY A 565 15.88 -17.62 25.55
N ALA A 566 15.38 -18.66 24.89
CA ALA A 566 16.14 -19.44 23.91
C ALA A 566 16.47 -18.68 22.61
N TYR A 567 15.79 -17.55 22.35
CA TYR A 567 15.95 -16.75 21.12
C TYR A 567 16.69 -15.42 21.33
N VAL A 568 16.96 -15.04 22.59
CA VAL A 568 17.71 -13.84 22.95
C VAL A 568 19.12 -14.23 23.38
N TYR A 569 20.14 -13.60 22.78
CA TYR A 569 21.54 -13.94 23.00
C TYR A 569 22.34 -12.78 23.58
N TYR A 570 23.39 -13.12 24.32
CA TYR A 570 24.36 -12.22 24.93
C TYR A 570 25.77 -12.68 24.60
N LEU A 571 26.67 -11.72 24.38
CA LEU A 571 28.10 -11.94 24.29
C LEU A 571 28.67 -11.82 25.70
N VAL A 572 29.43 -12.82 26.12
CA VAL A 572 30.30 -12.75 27.31
C VAL A 572 31.75 -12.75 26.81
N ALA A 573 32.51 -11.71 27.14
CA ALA A 573 33.92 -11.58 26.78
C ALA A 573 34.80 -11.39 28.03
N LEU A 574 35.92 -12.10 28.11
CA LEU A 574 36.87 -11.98 29.21
C LEU A 574 38.02 -11.04 28.82
N HIS A 575 37.95 -9.78 29.25
CA HIS A 575 39.00 -8.81 29.01
C HIS A 575 40.10 -8.92 30.07
N ARG A 576 41.35 -8.68 29.68
CA ARG A 576 42.47 -8.49 30.60
C ARG A 576 42.65 -7.01 30.95
N LEU A 577 43.41 -6.73 31.99
CA LEU A 577 43.79 -5.37 32.40
C LEU A 577 44.68 -4.63 31.37
N ASP A 578 45.32 -5.33 30.45
CA ASP A 578 46.09 -4.79 29.32
C ASP A 578 45.30 -4.75 28.00
N CYS A 579 43.97 -4.93 28.04
CA CYS A 579 43.12 -4.89 26.85
C CYS A 579 42.77 -3.44 26.45
N ASN A 580 43.04 -3.07 25.19
CA ASN A 580 42.74 -1.73 24.64
C ASN A 580 41.22 -1.39 24.51
N VAL A 581 40.32 -2.24 25.00
CA VAL A 581 38.87 -1.96 25.02
C VAL A 581 38.55 -1.21 26.31
N MET A 582 38.04 0.02 26.19
CA MET A 582 37.71 0.88 27.34
C MET A 582 36.55 0.29 28.15
N ILE A 583 36.88 -0.37 29.27
CA ILE A 583 35.92 -1.00 30.18
C ILE A 583 35.03 0.04 30.88
N ASP A 584 35.47 1.30 30.97
CA ASP A 584 34.72 2.42 31.57
C ASP A 584 33.52 2.90 30.72
N ASN A 585 33.36 2.40 29.48
CA ASN A 585 32.24 2.76 28.62
C ASN A 585 30.95 2.04 29.02
N LEU A 586 29.89 2.80 29.33
CA LEU A 586 28.56 2.27 29.67
C LEU A 586 27.83 1.59 28.49
N ALA A 587 28.25 1.85 27.26
CA ALA A 587 27.68 1.30 26.05
C ALA A 587 28.76 0.67 25.15
N TYR A 588 28.40 -0.41 24.47
CA TYR A 588 29.29 -1.15 23.58
C TYR A 588 29.44 -0.44 22.23
N ASP A 589 30.68 -0.28 21.79
CA ASP A 589 31.06 0.28 20.52
C ASP A 589 31.79 -0.80 19.70
N ASN A 590 31.17 -1.19 18.58
CA ASN A 590 31.64 -2.25 17.70
C ASN A 590 32.88 -1.83 16.88
N THR A 591 33.15 -0.52 16.77
CA THR A 591 34.31 0.00 16.05
C THR A 591 35.60 -0.16 16.86
N ILE A 592 35.53 -0.12 18.20
CA ILE A 592 36.69 -0.27 19.09
C ILE A 592 36.93 -1.72 19.57
N ASP A 593 35.89 -2.55 19.68
CA ASP A 593 36.06 -3.97 20.06
C ASP A 593 36.66 -4.82 18.93
N ASN A 594 37.98 -4.76 18.81
CA ASN A 594 38.76 -5.58 17.88
C ASN A 594 39.79 -6.48 18.62
N CYS A 595 39.51 -6.82 19.88
CA CYS A 595 40.46 -7.58 20.72
C CYS A 595 40.30 -9.10 20.58
N ALA A 596 41.41 -9.84 20.67
CA ALA A 596 41.43 -11.30 20.60
C ALA A 596 41.00 -12.01 21.90
N CYS A 597 40.30 -11.31 22.80
CA CYS A 597 39.90 -11.84 24.11
C CYS A 597 38.94 -13.04 24.02
N PRO A 598 39.03 -14.03 24.93
CA PRO A 598 38.11 -15.17 24.97
C PRO A 598 36.66 -14.69 25.08
N ARG A 599 35.81 -15.11 24.13
CA ARG A 599 34.42 -14.64 24.05
C ARG A 599 33.46 -15.74 23.60
N LYS A 600 32.27 -15.78 24.20
CA LYS A 600 31.21 -16.76 23.92
C LYS A 600 29.84 -16.11 23.77
N ALA A 601 29.05 -16.63 22.84
CA ALA A 601 27.63 -16.32 22.73
C ALA A 601 26.82 -17.26 23.65
N VAL A 602 25.90 -16.70 24.45
CA VAL A 602 25.07 -17.44 25.42
C VAL A 602 23.61 -17.01 25.36
N SER A 603 22.68 -17.96 25.42
CA SER A 603 21.24 -17.69 25.45
C SER A 603 20.75 -17.11 26.79
N LEU A 604 19.69 -16.31 26.77
CA LEU A 604 19.03 -15.77 27.97
C LEU A 604 18.32 -16.87 28.79
N ALA A 605 18.05 -18.03 28.20
CA ALA A 605 17.62 -19.22 28.94
C ALA A 605 18.77 -19.83 29.77
N SER A 606 19.95 -20.01 29.18
CA SER A 606 21.14 -20.57 29.83
C SER A 606 21.79 -19.62 30.84
N ARG A 607 21.90 -18.33 30.48
CA ARG A 607 22.50 -17.24 31.28
C ARG A 607 23.94 -17.46 31.76
N THR A 608 24.61 -18.53 31.31
CA THR A 608 25.85 -19.03 31.90
C THR A 608 26.90 -19.33 30.82
N ALA A 609 28.06 -18.69 30.92
CA ALA A 609 29.23 -18.90 30.06
C ALA A 609 30.37 -19.57 30.83
N THR A 610 30.69 -20.82 30.50
CA THR A 610 31.87 -21.52 31.05
C THR A 610 33.07 -21.37 30.11
N PHE A 611 34.18 -20.85 30.63
CA PHE A 611 35.48 -20.78 29.96
C PHE A 611 36.44 -21.80 30.60
N SER A 612 37.41 -22.29 29.80
CA SER A 612 38.33 -23.37 30.20
C SER A 612 39.64 -23.22 29.44
N GLY A 613 40.77 -23.60 30.05
CA GLY A 613 42.09 -23.38 29.48
C GLY A 613 42.56 -21.92 29.55
N LEU A 614 42.07 -21.17 30.53
CA LEU A 614 42.54 -19.81 30.83
C LEU A 614 43.85 -19.87 31.62
N ASP A 615 44.75 -18.91 31.39
CA ASP A 615 45.92 -18.69 32.25
C ASP A 615 45.55 -17.89 33.51
N GLY A 616 46.43 -17.95 34.51
CA GLY A 616 46.20 -17.47 35.88
C GLY A 616 46.08 -15.95 36.07
N GLY A 617 45.88 -15.19 34.99
CA GLY A 617 45.73 -13.74 35.03
C GLY A 617 44.40 -13.26 35.64
N PRO A 618 44.33 -11.96 36.01
CA PRO A 618 43.07 -11.30 36.35
C PRO A 618 42.21 -11.06 35.11
N TRP A 619 40.97 -11.55 35.14
CA TRP A 619 39.98 -11.42 34.06
C TRP A 619 38.81 -10.53 34.48
N THR A 620 38.37 -9.65 33.59
CA THR A 620 37.19 -8.80 33.75
C THR A 620 36.12 -9.22 32.74
N PRO A 621 35.06 -9.95 33.15
CA PRO A 621 34.01 -10.35 32.25
C PRO A 621 33.10 -9.16 31.90
N THR A 622 32.92 -8.96 30.60
CA THR A 622 32.00 -7.99 29.99
C THR A 622 30.84 -8.75 29.38
N VAL A 623 29.61 -8.37 29.72
CA VAL A 623 28.38 -8.98 29.18
C VAL A 623 27.58 -7.91 28.45
N VAL A 624 27.11 -8.21 27.24
CA VAL A 624 26.34 -7.29 26.39
C VAL A 624 25.43 -8.06 25.43
N ARG A 625 24.31 -7.47 25.00
CA ARG A 625 23.30 -8.11 24.15
C ARG A 625 23.77 -8.27 22.69
N MET A 626 23.40 -9.39 22.07
CA MET A 626 23.64 -9.66 20.63
C MET A 626 22.35 -9.52 19.80
N GLN A 627 22.51 -9.26 18.50
CA GLN A 627 21.44 -9.36 17.51
C GLN A 627 21.16 -10.83 17.14
N GLY A 628 19.93 -11.14 16.74
CA GLY A 628 19.43 -12.51 16.64
C GLY A 628 20.03 -13.35 15.49
N ARG A 629 20.49 -14.56 15.85
CA ARG A 629 20.65 -15.79 15.05
C ARG A 629 21.54 -15.84 13.80
N ASP A 630 21.69 -14.77 13.01
CA ASP A 630 22.21 -14.88 11.63
C ASP A 630 23.65 -15.42 11.48
N ASN A 631 24.46 -15.47 12.55
CA ASN A 631 25.84 -15.99 12.52
C ASN A 631 26.24 -16.88 13.72
N ILE A 632 25.29 -17.41 14.52
CA ILE A 632 25.61 -18.16 15.76
C ILE A 632 25.30 -19.66 15.57
N ALA A 633 26.33 -20.50 15.59
CA ALA A 633 26.23 -21.94 15.33
C ALA A 633 25.61 -22.78 16.48
N GLY A 634 25.40 -22.18 17.66
CA GLY A 634 24.81 -22.84 18.84
C GLY A 634 25.03 -22.03 20.13
N ASP A 635 24.32 -22.41 21.19
CA ASP A 635 24.56 -21.85 22.52
C ASP A 635 25.95 -22.28 23.03
N GLY A 636 26.71 -21.36 23.65
CA GLY A 636 28.09 -21.57 24.04
C GLY A 636 29.13 -21.50 22.90
N SER A 637 28.74 -21.10 21.68
CA SER A 637 29.64 -20.90 20.54
C SER A 637 30.76 -19.89 20.88
N CYS A 638 31.99 -20.21 20.44
CA CYS A 638 33.22 -19.48 20.79
C CYS A 638 33.99 -19.13 19.52
N ALA A 639 34.15 -17.84 19.22
CA ALA A 639 35.02 -17.35 18.16
C ALA A 639 35.43 -15.89 18.45
N PRO A 640 36.68 -15.47 18.19
CA PRO A 640 37.15 -14.10 18.45
C PRO A 640 36.45 -13.03 17.58
N THR A 641 35.72 -13.46 16.54
CA THR A 641 34.93 -12.59 15.64
C THR A 641 33.52 -12.29 16.15
N LEU A 642 33.06 -12.90 17.25
CA LEU A 642 31.73 -12.63 17.82
C LEU A 642 31.67 -11.19 18.37
N LYS A 643 30.85 -10.33 17.74
CA LYS A 643 30.61 -8.95 18.15
C LYS A 643 29.16 -8.77 18.63
N ALA A 644 28.94 -7.78 19.50
CA ALA A 644 27.63 -7.47 20.06
C ALA A 644 26.92 -6.35 19.28
N LEU A 645 25.69 -6.00 19.68
CA LEU A 645 24.94 -4.93 19.03
C LEU A 645 25.44 -3.56 19.50
N ASP A 646 25.69 -2.68 18.53
CA ASP A 646 26.24 -1.34 18.75
C ASP A 646 25.30 -0.46 19.59
N GLY A 647 25.88 0.25 20.57
CA GLY A 647 25.17 1.08 21.53
C GLY A 647 24.28 0.33 22.54
N GLU A 648 24.35 -1.00 22.66
CA GLU A 648 23.72 -1.72 23.78
C GLU A 648 24.51 -1.52 25.09
N LEU A 649 23.84 -1.61 26.23
CA LEU A 649 24.43 -1.36 27.54
C LEU A 649 25.32 -2.54 27.99
N ILE A 650 26.49 -2.19 28.50
CA ILE A 650 27.45 -3.16 29.05
C ILE A 650 27.14 -3.43 30.53
N GLY A 651 27.22 -4.70 30.92
CA GLY A 651 27.36 -5.11 32.32
C GLY A 651 28.77 -5.66 32.59
N ILE A 652 29.38 -5.21 33.69
CA ILE A 652 30.70 -5.60 34.21
C ILE A 652 30.54 -5.86 35.73
N PRO A 653 31.18 -6.87 36.34
CA PRO A 653 31.15 -7.06 37.80
C PRO A 653 32.03 -6.02 38.51
N PRO A 654 31.78 -5.72 39.80
CA PRO A 654 32.49 -4.65 40.52
C PRO A 654 33.99 -4.90 40.78
N ARG A 655 34.53 -6.09 40.45
CA ARG A 655 35.97 -6.44 40.54
C ARG A 655 36.34 -7.46 39.47
N ALA A 656 37.58 -7.39 38.98
CA ALA A 656 38.21 -8.46 38.19
C ALA A 656 38.48 -9.70 39.05
N VAL A 657 38.55 -10.88 38.42
CA VAL A 657 38.74 -12.18 39.09
C VAL A 657 40.02 -12.85 38.63
N SER A 658 40.88 -13.21 39.59
CA SER A 658 42.10 -13.99 39.36
C SER A 658 41.87 -15.47 39.68
N LEU A 659 42.55 -16.36 38.96
CA LEU A 659 42.46 -17.82 39.15
C LEU A 659 43.46 -18.38 40.18
N LEU A 660 44.10 -17.53 40.98
CA LEU A 660 45.05 -17.92 42.03
C LEU A 660 44.34 -18.04 43.40
N PRO A 661 44.57 -19.11 44.18
CA PRO A 661 43.98 -19.25 45.51
C PRO A 661 44.53 -18.20 46.48
N SER A 662 43.64 -17.49 47.17
CA SER A 662 44.02 -16.53 48.22
C SER A 662 44.41 -17.27 49.51
N ALA A 663 45.66 -17.15 49.93
CA ALA A 663 46.20 -17.92 51.04
C ALA A 663 45.82 -17.36 52.43
N THR A 664 45.02 -18.13 53.17
CA THR A 664 44.97 -18.25 54.64
C THR A 664 45.02 -16.99 55.53
N THR A 665 43.95 -16.80 56.31
CA THR A 665 44.08 -16.84 57.78
C THR A 665 42.92 -17.61 58.39
N SER A 666 43.20 -18.44 59.41
CA SER A 666 42.26 -19.40 59.99
C SER A 666 42.33 -19.39 61.51
N HIS A 667 41.19 -19.40 62.21
CA HIS A 667 40.93 -19.86 63.59
C HIS A 667 39.49 -19.38 63.97
N ALA A 668 38.68 -20.07 64.80
CA ALA A 668 38.66 -21.45 65.30
C ALA A 668 37.29 -21.70 65.99
N PHE A 669 37.10 -22.91 66.57
CA PHE A 669 35.91 -23.41 67.28
C PHE A 669 34.72 -23.77 66.35
N ILE A 670 34.33 -25.04 66.13
CA ILE A 670 34.13 -26.27 66.95
C ILE A 670 32.67 -26.41 67.43
N ASP A 671 32.18 -27.64 67.31
CA ASP A 671 30.79 -28.12 67.28
C ASP A 671 30.06 -28.13 68.64
N ASP A 672 28.72 -28.27 68.60
CA ASP A 672 28.02 -29.36 69.32
C ASP A 672 26.59 -29.62 68.76
N ASP A 673 26.50 -30.67 67.92
CA ASP A 673 25.55 -31.81 67.87
C ASP A 673 23.99 -31.72 67.78
N CYS A 674 23.42 -32.87 67.37
CA CYS A 674 22.07 -33.44 67.54
C CYS A 674 20.87 -33.01 66.64
N ASP A 675 20.61 -33.88 65.63
CA ASP A 675 19.33 -34.59 65.35
C ASP A 675 18.00 -33.83 65.09
N ALA A 676 17.17 -34.16 64.08
CA ALA A 676 16.82 -35.50 63.59
C ALA A 676 16.13 -35.50 62.19
N ILE A 677 16.11 -36.67 61.53
CA ILE A 677 15.24 -37.01 60.37
C ILE A 677 14.34 -38.19 60.78
N PRO A 678 13.19 -38.50 60.10
CA PRO A 678 13.28 -39.35 58.90
C PRO A 678 12.23 -39.11 57.80
N SER A 679 12.61 -39.43 56.56
CA SER A 679 11.73 -39.66 55.41
C SER A 679 11.18 -41.09 55.39
N SER A 680 10.07 -41.35 54.67
CA SER A 680 9.65 -42.73 54.34
C SER A 680 9.10 -42.90 52.92
N HIS A 681 9.63 -43.91 52.21
CA HIS A 681 9.11 -44.52 50.98
C HIS A 681 8.86 -46.02 51.26
N PRO A 682 8.00 -46.69 50.46
CA PRO A 682 8.48 -47.76 49.57
C PRO A 682 7.99 -47.52 48.10
N LEU A 683 8.72 -47.86 47.03
CA LEU A 683 9.20 -49.20 46.56
C LEU A 683 8.04 -50.17 46.27
N GLN A 684 7.64 -50.38 45.01
CA GLN A 684 8.26 -51.17 43.92
C GLN A 684 7.82 -52.65 43.87
N SER A 685 7.26 -53.06 42.73
CA SER A 685 7.35 -54.44 42.21
C SER A 685 6.98 -54.52 40.73
N GLU A 686 7.87 -55.11 39.91
CA GLU A 686 7.54 -55.70 38.60
C GLU A 686 6.98 -57.13 38.84
N SER A 687 6.47 -57.96 37.92
CA SER A 687 6.32 -58.02 36.44
C SER A 687 5.16 -59.03 36.15
N SER A 688 4.84 -59.64 34.99
CA SER A 688 5.22 -59.64 33.55
C SER A 688 4.15 -60.44 32.76
N HIS A 689 4.21 -60.45 31.41
CA HIS A 689 3.57 -61.42 30.48
C HIS A 689 2.02 -61.45 30.38
N ALA A 690 1.39 -61.86 29.25
CA ALA A 690 1.78 -61.92 27.83
C ALA A 690 0.53 -62.09 26.92
N ALA A 691 0.70 -61.87 25.59
CA ALA A 691 -0.08 -62.33 24.41
C ALA A 691 -1.52 -62.89 24.58
N ALA A 692 -2.48 -62.60 23.68
CA ALA A 692 -2.38 -62.89 22.24
C ALA A 692 -3.37 -62.14 21.32
N ASN A 693 -3.17 -62.30 20.02
CA ASN A 693 -3.91 -61.66 18.92
C ASN A 693 -5.31 -62.27 18.65
N VAL A 694 -6.16 -61.53 17.92
CA VAL A 694 -6.61 -61.90 16.55
C VAL A 694 -7.35 -60.69 15.92
N ALA A 695 -7.27 -60.55 14.59
CA ALA A 695 -7.90 -59.46 13.83
C ALA A 695 -8.97 -59.98 12.86
N THR A 696 -9.90 -59.12 12.42
CA THR A 696 -10.66 -59.32 11.17
C THR A 696 -11.21 -58.00 10.63
N GLU A 697 -11.20 -57.83 9.31
CA GLU A 697 -11.85 -56.73 8.57
C GLU A 697 -13.30 -57.11 8.20
N ARG A 698 -14.19 -56.12 7.96
CA ARG A 698 -14.90 -55.98 6.65
C ARG A 698 -15.92 -54.82 6.50
N THR A 699 -15.72 -54.04 5.44
CA THR A 699 -16.68 -53.40 4.49
C THR A 699 -18.02 -52.77 4.93
N VAL A 700 -18.09 -51.44 4.76
CA VAL A 700 -18.95 -50.69 3.80
C VAL A 700 -20.46 -51.01 3.70
N ALA A 701 -21.28 -49.97 3.90
CA ALA A 701 -22.57 -49.78 3.22
C ALA A 701 -22.89 -48.28 2.99
N ASN A 702 -23.60 -47.94 1.92
CA ASN A 702 -23.89 -46.56 1.49
C ASN A 702 -25.10 -45.92 2.21
N ALA A 703 -25.10 -44.58 2.31
CA ALA A 703 -26.31 -43.77 2.34
C ALA A 703 -26.06 -42.44 1.58
N ALA A 704 -26.93 -42.11 0.62
CA ALA A 704 -26.84 -40.89 -0.19
C ALA A 704 -27.78 -39.79 0.34
N SER A 705 -27.41 -38.52 0.12
CA SER A 705 -28.28 -37.36 0.34
C SER A 705 -28.57 -36.63 -0.98
N VAL A 706 -29.69 -35.91 -1.04
CA VAL A 706 -30.33 -35.48 -2.29
C VAL A 706 -30.10 -33.98 -2.54
N PRO A 707 -29.67 -33.55 -3.74
CA PRO A 707 -29.57 -32.13 -4.09
C PRO A 707 -30.95 -31.50 -4.36
N PRO A 708 -31.16 -30.22 -3.99
CA PRO A 708 -32.42 -29.52 -4.26
C PRO A 708 -32.61 -29.23 -5.76
N LYS A 709 -33.87 -29.13 -6.19
CA LYS A 709 -34.26 -28.96 -7.60
C LYS A 709 -34.10 -27.51 -8.05
N LEU A 710 -33.42 -27.28 -9.17
CA LEU A 710 -33.54 -26.01 -9.90
C LEU A 710 -34.92 -25.91 -10.58
N SER A 711 -35.59 -24.78 -10.38
CA SER A 711 -36.72 -24.36 -11.21
C SER A 711 -36.20 -23.75 -12.52
N LYS A 712 -36.87 -24.05 -13.64
CA LYS A 712 -36.57 -23.42 -14.94
C LYS A 712 -37.22 -22.05 -15.02
N VAL A 713 -36.46 -21.04 -15.44
CA VAL A 713 -36.99 -19.76 -15.93
C VAL A 713 -36.73 -19.69 -17.43
N THR A 714 -37.76 -19.37 -18.20
CA THR A 714 -37.71 -19.30 -19.67
C THR A 714 -37.19 -17.91 -20.11
N PRO A 715 -36.31 -17.81 -21.12
CA PRO A 715 -35.79 -16.51 -21.57
C PRO A 715 -36.85 -15.66 -22.25
N VAL A 716 -36.85 -14.37 -21.94
CA VAL A 716 -37.59 -13.33 -22.69
C VAL A 716 -36.77 -12.96 -23.94
N GLN A 717 -37.45 -12.74 -25.07
CA GLN A 717 -36.81 -12.39 -26.36
C GLN A 717 -36.63 -10.87 -26.53
N LEU A 718 -35.69 -10.48 -27.40
CA LEU A 718 -35.44 -9.12 -27.92
C LEU A 718 -35.81 -9.06 -29.42
#